data_AF-W7QUG2-F1
#
_entry.id   AF-W7QUG2-F1
#
_cell.length_a   1.000
_cell.length_b   1.000
_cell.length_c   1.000
_cell.angle_alpha   90.00
_cell.angle_beta   90.00
_cell.angle_gamma   90.00
#
_symmetry.space_group_name_H-M   'P 1'
#
loop_
_entity.id
_entity.type
_entity.pdbx_description
1 polymer ?
#
loop_
_entity_poly.entity_id
_entity_poly.type
_entity_poly.pdbx_seq_one_letter_code
_entity_poly.pdbx_strand_id
1 'polypeptide(L)'
;MRLPLIILIFVASFLQPIRAISADSTYHKSSSILLSPYSRLNSYALEKNNIQQVMRDAAEFQLNEYGPSPGLGWTVGTFYSSFVSAYKSTQDPWYFKQALKWGKTTDWDIKHSINADEICPGQTYLDLYFINQDKTLIDTLKQKISKAYFNKQVLKAGDLHKWDTEDKPFTGRNVWSWADALYMAPPVFARLGKATGDNRYFSTLHKLYWDAVDNLYDPDEQLFFRDSKADTEHLTSPNNKKIFWSRGNGWVFAGLARTIGYLPNNDPQKQKYLTLFEQMAYSLAKYQQPDGLWRSSLNDPNWYPTKESTGSAFFIFGIAKGVNQGWLEKEYFLPILIKGWSGLVGIVSPSGKVGYSQVVAGSPHEVRPHDSIDYAQGAFILAASEMHSLVNQTELPIAETNQFVPRLVAKNAHWSNNNQSLLAHKGVYYPSYRKSDGRQALTAFTAKVWPNVSAYARKEKILAMPSSPFTRDIPALVATTDENLIGLYANEHMALRNITLPLWSEMQLSSEQKALSQLSTPKMFKLSTENNRIYLFAHSSDNKFVMFFSDDQGKNWQQQVTPFTNNGHQPTNSYIISNGLDRIDILYTTEQAKHTTNLHHIYFQHRQLYNSYSQPINSAKSATLVATGKFAANADVSLKPKLTATYIKRKTNGQYALYLAILSNNNWTETQIGFVGTEAQADTASVAIHPINANSLVISTQVHPHEQYTLANNKNQLFKAQVNQTETQWQQLTFDPVFNQLNPKFSTGSMFSLFWLSGDITNNTYQTDILMSEQY
;
A
#
# COMPACT_ATOMS: atom_id res chain seq x y z
N MET A 1 -11.21 -47.19 56.52
CA MET A 1 -10.98 -46.65 57.89
C MET A 1 -12.24 -45.90 58.34
N ARG A 2 -12.31 -45.32 59.54
CA ARG A 2 -13.57 -44.82 60.14
C ARG A 2 -14.07 -43.49 59.52
N LEU A 3 -15.38 -43.40 59.30
CA LEU A 3 -16.38 -42.52 59.98
C LEU A 3 -15.87 -41.50 61.05
N PRO A 4 -16.66 -40.48 61.49
CA PRO A 4 -17.97 -39.98 61.00
C PRO A 4 -18.30 -38.46 61.17
N LEU A 5 -19.52 -38.03 60.75
CA LEU A 5 -20.47 -37.11 61.46
C LEU A 5 -20.11 -35.60 61.66
N ILE A 6 -21.05 -34.61 61.82
CA ILE A 6 -22.53 -34.61 61.85
C ILE A 6 -23.17 -33.27 61.37
N ILE A 7 -24.42 -33.37 60.89
CA ILE A 7 -25.62 -32.45 60.81
C ILE A 7 -25.50 -31.07 61.51
N LEU A 8 -25.96 -29.91 60.97
CA LEU A 8 -27.35 -29.38 60.79
C LEU A 8 -27.44 -28.49 59.51
N ILE A 9 -28.52 -28.44 58.71
CA ILE A 9 -29.93 -28.03 58.94
C ILE A 9 -30.05 -26.51 59.21
N PHE A 10 -30.86 -25.68 58.52
CA PHE A 10 -31.90 -25.91 57.48
C PHE A 10 -31.67 -24.96 56.25
N VAL A 11 -32.57 -24.40 55.41
CA VAL A 11 -34.05 -24.19 55.39
C VAL A 11 -34.66 -24.61 54.01
N ALA A 12 -35.36 -23.71 53.28
CA ALA A 12 -36.14 -23.95 52.05
C ALA A 12 -36.21 -22.63 51.20
N SER A 13 -36.74 -22.51 49.97
CA SER A 13 -37.71 -23.34 49.20
C SER A 13 -37.52 -23.29 47.68
N PHE A 14 -38.08 -24.30 47.00
CA PHE A 14 -38.37 -24.46 45.56
C PHE A 14 -38.43 -23.23 44.62
N LEU A 15 -37.85 -23.39 43.42
CA LEU A 15 -38.60 -23.38 42.15
C LEU A 15 -37.77 -23.99 40.99
N GLN A 16 -38.42 -24.75 40.10
CA GLN A 16 -37.83 -25.22 38.83
C GLN A 16 -38.29 -24.34 37.66
N PRO A 17 -37.43 -24.01 36.68
CA PRO A 17 -37.89 -23.46 35.41
C PRO A 17 -38.42 -24.58 34.50
N ILE A 18 -39.65 -24.42 34.02
CA ILE A 18 -40.26 -25.30 33.00
C ILE A 18 -39.80 -24.86 31.59
N ARG A 19 -39.75 -25.83 30.66
CA ARG A 19 -39.38 -25.69 29.24
C ARG A 19 -39.82 -24.36 28.59
N ALA A 20 -38.86 -23.64 28.01
CA ALA A 20 -39.11 -22.80 26.84
C ALA A 20 -39.14 -23.69 25.58
N ILE A 21 -39.92 -23.30 24.57
CA ILE A 21 -40.12 -24.06 23.32
C ILE A 21 -39.11 -23.59 22.25
N SER A 22 -38.76 -24.50 21.34
CA SER A 22 -37.82 -24.30 20.25
C SER A 22 -38.20 -23.16 19.29
N ALA A 23 -37.22 -22.32 18.97
CA ALA A 23 -37.17 -21.61 17.70
C ALA A 23 -35.93 -22.10 16.94
N ASP A 24 -36.13 -22.81 15.83
CA ASP A 24 -35.02 -23.27 14.99
C ASP A 24 -34.38 -22.06 14.27
N SER A 25 -33.24 -21.63 14.79
CA SER A 25 -32.27 -20.81 14.06
C SER A 25 -30.95 -21.57 14.03
N THR A 26 -30.88 -22.57 13.15
CA THR A 26 -29.66 -23.34 12.87
C THR A 26 -28.62 -22.47 12.17
N TYR A 27 -28.00 -21.57 12.94
CA TYR A 27 -26.71 -20.99 12.61
C TYR A 27 -25.72 -22.14 12.44
N HIS A 28 -25.50 -22.54 11.19
CA HIS A 28 -24.40 -23.42 10.84
C HIS A 28 -23.11 -22.74 11.29
N LYS A 29 -22.54 -23.22 12.40
CA LYS A 29 -21.16 -22.96 12.77
C LYS A 29 -20.29 -23.56 11.68
N SER A 30 -20.03 -22.78 10.64
CA SER A 30 -19.10 -23.15 9.59
C SER A 30 -17.75 -23.44 10.25
N SER A 31 -17.11 -24.51 9.78
CA SER A 31 -15.77 -24.91 10.20
C SER A 31 -14.83 -23.70 10.24
N SER A 32 -14.08 -23.56 11.34
CA SER A 32 -13.06 -22.54 11.56
C SER A 32 -12.40 -22.10 10.26
N ILE A 33 -12.58 -20.82 9.90
CA ILE A 33 -11.94 -20.23 8.72
C ILE A 33 -10.43 -20.33 8.94
N LEU A 34 -9.80 -21.28 8.25
CA LEU A 34 -8.35 -21.46 8.29
C LEU A 34 -7.71 -20.14 7.90
N LEU A 35 -6.89 -19.59 8.80
CA LEU A 35 -6.13 -18.37 8.57
C LEU A 35 -5.11 -18.63 7.45
N SER A 36 -5.54 -18.39 6.21
CA SER A 36 -4.67 -18.34 5.04
C SER A 36 -3.47 -17.44 5.35
N PRO A 37 -2.23 -17.83 4.97
CA PRO A 37 -1.03 -17.07 5.31
C PRO A 37 -1.16 -15.60 4.91
N TYR A 38 -0.83 -14.73 5.86
CA TYR A 38 -1.03 -13.29 5.76
C TYR A 38 -0.31 -12.73 4.52
N SER A 39 -1.06 -12.06 3.65
CA SER A 39 -0.45 -11.35 2.52
C SER A 39 0.35 -10.14 3.03
N ARG A 40 1.32 -9.69 2.23
CA ARG A 40 2.07 -8.46 2.51
C ARG A 40 1.17 -7.25 2.70
N LEU A 41 0.09 -7.18 1.91
CA LEU A 41 -0.89 -6.10 2.00
C LEU A 41 -1.61 -6.15 3.35
N ASN A 42 -1.84 -7.35 3.91
CA ASN A 42 -2.43 -7.49 5.24
C ASN A 42 -1.48 -6.93 6.31
N SER A 43 -0.22 -7.35 6.33
CA SER A 43 0.73 -6.89 7.34
C SER A 43 1.03 -5.39 7.21
N TYR A 44 1.26 -4.89 5.99
CA TYR A 44 1.41 -3.46 5.73
C TYR A 44 0.18 -2.67 6.21
N ALA A 45 -1.04 -3.13 5.88
CA ALA A 45 -2.27 -2.46 6.28
C ALA A 45 -2.54 -2.52 7.79
N LEU A 46 -2.10 -3.56 8.50
CA LEU A 46 -2.35 -3.72 9.94
C LEU A 46 -1.28 -3.07 10.84
N GLU A 47 -0.12 -2.70 10.29
CA GLU A 47 0.87 -1.89 10.99
C GLU A 47 0.28 -0.52 11.37
N LYS A 48 0.20 -0.24 12.68
CA LYS A 48 -0.35 1.00 13.25
C LYS A 48 0.12 2.29 12.56
N ASN A 49 1.43 2.38 12.27
CA ASN A 49 2.05 3.54 11.62
C ASN A 49 1.55 3.72 10.18
N ASN A 50 1.32 2.64 9.44
CA ASN A 50 0.83 2.68 8.06
C ASN A 50 -0.66 3.02 8.02
N ILE A 51 -1.46 2.55 8.99
CA ILE A 51 -2.85 3.00 9.17
C ILE A 51 -2.88 4.53 9.41
N GLN A 52 -2.00 5.04 10.29
CA GLN A 52 -1.91 6.46 10.56
C GLN A 52 -1.46 7.26 9.32
N GLN A 53 -0.50 6.75 8.54
CA GLN A 53 -0.02 7.39 7.31
C GLN A 53 -1.08 7.40 6.20
N VAL A 54 -1.70 6.27 5.88
CA VAL A 54 -2.70 6.20 4.80
C VAL A 54 -3.95 7.05 5.12
N MET A 55 -4.31 7.15 6.41
CA MET A 55 -5.36 8.05 6.90
C MET A 55 -4.96 9.54 6.79
N ARG A 56 -3.69 9.86 7.06
CA ARG A 56 -3.11 11.20 6.91
C ARG A 56 -3.12 11.62 5.44
N ASP A 57 -2.69 10.74 4.54
CA ASP A 57 -2.66 10.95 3.10
C ASP A 57 -4.08 11.15 2.53
N ALA A 58 -5.04 10.30 2.92
CA ALA A 58 -6.45 10.41 2.52
C ALA A 58 -7.09 11.75 2.94
N ALA A 59 -6.80 12.20 4.16
CA ALA A 59 -7.28 13.47 4.68
C ALA A 59 -6.63 14.67 3.96
N GLU A 60 -5.32 14.63 3.68
CA GLU A 60 -4.62 15.71 2.99
C GLU A 60 -5.00 15.79 1.50
N PHE A 61 -5.17 14.66 0.82
CA PHE A 61 -5.68 14.62 -0.56
C PHE A 61 -6.99 15.42 -0.68
N GLN A 62 -7.99 15.06 0.12
CA GLN A 62 -9.33 15.63 -0.02
C GLN A 62 -9.41 17.09 0.45
N LEU A 63 -8.55 17.53 1.39
CA LEU A 63 -8.42 18.95 1.73
C LEU A 63 -7.84 19.79 0.58
N ASN A 64 -6.91 19.23 -0.20
CA ASN A 64 -6.36 19.92 -1.37
C ASN A 64 -7.44 20.11 -2.47
N GLU A 65 -8.28 19.10 -2.69
CA GLU A 65 -9.38 19.16 -3.68
C GLU A 65 -10.47 20.21 -3.31
N TYR A 66 -10.70 20.48 -2.02
CA TYR A 66 -11.69 21.49 -1.59
C TYR A 66 -11.23 22.95 -1.74
N GLY A 67 -9.92 23.20 -1.76
CA GLY A 67 -9.39 24.56 -1.67
C GLY A 67 -9.70 25.26 -0.33
N PRO A 68 -9.89 26.60 -0.31
CA PRO A 68 -9.89 27.38 0.92
C PRO A 68 -11.18 27.30 1.76
N SER A 69 -12.33 27.02 1.12
CA SER A 69 -13.66 27.15 1.73
C SER A 69 -14.58 25.96 1.35
N PRO A 70 -14.45 24.81 2.04
CA PRO A 70 -15.34 23.67 1.85
C PRO A 70 -16.78 24.03 2.21
N GLY A 71 -17.75 23.52 1.42
CA GLY A 71 -19.17 23.84 1.61
C GLY A 71 -19.82 23.17 2.83
N LEU A 72 -21.14 23.36 2.93
CA LEU A 72 -22.03 22.60 3.82
C LEU A 72 -22.82 21.54 3.03
N GLY A 73 -23.13 20.42 3.67
CA GLY A 73 -23.93 19.33 3.11
C GLY A 73 -23.51 17.96 3.65
N TRP A 74 -24.21 16.91 3.22
CA TRP A 74 -23.96 15.54 3.68
C TRP A 74 -22.58 15.01 3.29
N THR A 75 -22.09 15.39 2.11
CA THR A 75 -20.82 14.91 1.56
C THR A 75 -19.64 15.42 2.41
N VAL A 76 -19.60 16.75 2.61
CA VAL A 76 -18.61 17.46 3.42
C VAL A 76 -18.78 17.16 4.91
N GLY A 77 -20.01 17.06 5.40
CA GLY A 77 -20.33 16.66 6.77
C GLY A 77 -19.82 15.25 7.09
N THR A 78 -19.99 14.29 6.17
CA THR A 78 -19.43 12.93 6.28
C THR A 78 -17.90 12.99 6.37
N PHE A 79 -17.26 13.72 5.45
CA PHE A 79 -15.81 13.90 5.44
C PHE A 79 -15.28 14.43 6.77
N TYR A 80 -15.78 15.56 7.27
CA TYR A 80 -15.28 16.12 8.53
C TYR A 80 -15.69 15.34 9.79
N SER A 81 -16.79 14.56 9.75
CA SER A 81 -17.17 13.68 10.87
C SER A 81 -16.12 12.58 11.16
N SER A 82 -15.31 12.26 10.16
CA SER A 82 -14.18 11.33 10.29
C SER A 82 -13.00 11.93 11.07
N PHE A 83 -12.76 13.23 10.97
CA PHE A 83 -11.56 13.88 11.54
C PHE A 83 -11.54 13.82 13.07
N VAL A 84 -12.69 14.00 13.73
CA VAL A 84 -12.73 13.89 15.20
C VAL A 84 -12.59 12.43 15.65
N SER A 85 -12.94 11.47 14.80
CA SER A 85 -12.74 10.03 15.03
C SER A 85 -11.25 9.68 14.89
N ALA A 86 -10.59 10.16 13.83
CA ALA A 86 -9.14 10.05 13.62
C ALA A 86 -8.31 10.74 14.71
N TYR A 87 -8.76 11.90 15.22
CA TYR A 87 -8.14 12.54 16.39
C TYR A 87 -8.24 11.66 17.64
N LYS A 88 -9.44 11.13 17.95
CA LYS A 88 -9.64 10.26 19.11
C LYS A 88 -8.76 9.00 19.07
N SER A 89 -8.53 8.41 17.89
CA SER A 89 -7.70 7.21 17.75
C SER A 89 -6.19 7.48 17.73
N THR A 90 -5.72 8.53 17.05
CA THR A 90 -4.27 8.82 16.87
C THR A 90 -3.69 9.84 17.85
N GLN A 91 -4.54 10.63 18.51
CA GLN A 91 -4.18 11.83 19.28
C GLN A 91 -3.48 12.94 18.47
N ASP A 92 -3.42 12.84 17.13
CA ASP A 92 -2.80 13.88 16.28
C ASP A 92 -3.68 15.15 16.23
N PRO A 93 -3.23 16.28 16.81
CA PRO A 93 -4.02 17.50 16.91
C PRO A 93 -4.25 18.19 15.56
N TRP A 94 -3.63 17.76 14.46
CA TRP A 94 -3.93 18.23 13.11
C TRP A 94 -5.41 17.99 12.76
N TYR A 95 -5.94 16.77 13.01
CA TYR A 95 -7.31 16.44 12.63
C TYR A 95 -8.32 17.30 13.39
N PHE A 96 -8.08 17.47 14.70
CA PHE A 96 -8.87 18.37 15.54
C PHE A 96 -8.84 19.81 15.00
N LYS A 97 -7.65 20.34 14.67
CA LYS A 97 -7.48 21.71 14.15
C LYS A 97 -8.18 21.91 12.80
N GLN A 98 -8.15 20.95 11.88
CA GLN A 98 -8.84 21.08 10.59
C GLN A 98 -10.37 21.02 10.74
N ALA A 99 -10.90 20.14 11.60
CA ALA A 99 -12.34 20.10 11.89
C ALA A 99 -12.82 21.39 12.58
N LEU A 100 -12.04 21.91 13.54
CA LEU A 100 -12.30 23.19 14.20
C LEU A 100 -12.21 24.37 13.21
N LYS A 101 -11.27 24.35 12.26
CA LYS A 101 -11.15 25.35 11.18
C LYS A 101 -12.41 25.35 10.31
N TRP A 102 -12.85 24.18 9.85
CA TRP A 102 -14.03 24.06 9.00
C TRP A 102 -15.30 24.56 9.68
N GLY A 103 -15.56 24.14 10.93
CA GLY A 103 -16.72 24.61 11.69
C GLY A 103 -16.73 26.13 11.94
N LYS A 104 -15.56 26.77 12.04
CA LYS A 104 -15.44 28.25 12.04
C LYS A 104 -15.74 28.87 10.68
N THR A 105 -15.32 28.26 9.57
CA THR A 105 -15.64 28.77 8.23
C THR A 105 -17.10 28.56 7.81
N THR A 106 -17.87 27.77 8.58
CA THR A 106 -19.31 27.55 8.36
C THR A 106 -20.19 28.15 9.45
N ASP A 107 -19.64 29.01 10.32
CA ASP A 107 -20.31 29.64 11.48
C ASP A 107 -21.10 28.64 12.37
N TRP A 108 -20.60 27.40 12.47
CA TRP A 108 -21.23 26.27 13.17
C TRP A 108 -22.65 25.93 12.70
N ASP A 109 -22.99 26.29 11.46
CA ASP A 109 -24.37 26.22 10.96
C ASP A 109 -24.68 24.97 10.11
N ILE A 110 -25.98 24.71 9.96
CA ILE A 110 -26.57 23.72 9.04
C ILE A 110 -27.53 24.42 8.06
N LYS A 111 -27.38 24.13 6.77
CA LYS A 111 -28.18 24.74 5.69
C LYS A 111 -29.68 24.53 5.86
N HIS A 112 -30.10 23.34 6.30
CA HIS A 112 -31.51 23.01 6.48
C HIS A 112 -31.75 22.18 7.74
N SER A 113 -32.92 22.36 8.37
CA SER A 113 -33.19 21.87 9.73
C SER A 113 -34.13 20.67 9.81
N ILE A 114 -34.56 20.12 8.67
CA ILE A 114 -35.46 18.95 8.59
C ILE A 114 -34.78 17.85 7.78
N ASN A 115 -34.50 18.12 6.50
CA ASN A 115 -33.77 17.24 5.59
C ASN A 115 -32.47 16.72 6.22
N ALA A 116 -32.36 15.39 6.32
CA ALA A 116 -31.32 14.71 7.08
C ALA A 116 -29.91 15.01 6.55
N ASP A 117 -29.74 15.08 5.23
CA ASP A 117 -28.46 15.35 4.58
C ASP A 117 -27.80 16.64 5.08
N GLU A 118 -28.58 17.70 5.17
CA GLU A 118 -28.11 19.03 5.58
C GLU A 118 -27.91 19.15 7.11
N ILE A 119 -28.36 18.16 7.88
CA ILE A 119 -28.11 18.03 9.34
C ILE A 119 -26.76 17.35 9.61
N CYS A 120 -26.22 16.57 8.68
CA CYS A 120 -24.98 15.79 8.85
C CYS A 120 -23.76 16.59 9.38
N PRO A 121 -23.49 17.86 8.97
CA PRO A 121 -22.42 18.68 9.55
C PRO A 121 -22.43 18.77 11.08
N GLY A 122 -23.62 18.73 11.69
CA GLY A 122 -23.80 18.80 13.13
C GLY A 122 -23.13 17.66 13.91
N GLN A 123 -22.83 16.52 13.26
CA GLN A 123 -22.08 15.44 13.90
C GLN A 123 -20.67 15.88 14.30
N THR A 124 -19.99 16.62 13.42
CA THR A 124 -18.65 17.17 13.66
C THR A 124 -18.68 18.19 14.79
N TYR A 125 -19.65 19.10 14.77
CA TYR A 125 -19.79 20.16 15.78
C TYR A 125 -20.01 19.57 17.18
N LEU A 126 -20.86 18.55 17.29
CA LEU A 126 -21.09 17.83 18.54
C LEU A 126 -19.88 16.98 18.97
N ASP A 127 -19.21 16.29 18.04
CA ASP A 127 -18.01 15.52 18.37
C ASP A 127 -16.84 16.42 18.82
N LEU A 128 -16.74 17.67 18.32
CA LEU A 128 -15.84 18.72 18.81
C LEU A 128 -16.27 19.26 20.18
N TYR A 129 -17.56 19.51 20.39
CA TYR A 129 -18.11 19.93 21.70
C TYR A 129 -17.75 18.95 22.82
N PHE A 130 -17.87 17.64 22.61
CA PHE A 130 -17.50 16.65 23.62
C PHE A 130 -16.01 16.67 24.01
N ILE A 131 -15.14 17.31 23.23
CA ILE A 131 -13.72 17.51 23.55
C ILE A 131 -13.52 18.88 24.24
N ASN A 132 -14.04 19.96 23.65
CA ASN A 132 -13.77 21.33 24.11
C ASN A 132 -14.68 21.82 25.25
N GLN A 133 -15.85 21.20 25.44
CA GLN A 133 -16.93 21.65 26.33
C GLN A 133 -17.50 23.06 26.03
N ASP A 134 -17.05 23.70 24.95
CA ASP A 134 -17.54 24.99 24.46
C ASP A 134 -18.93 24.85 23.83
N LYS A 135 -19.94 25.38 24.52
CA LYS A 135 -21.36 25.29 24.11
C LYS A 135 -21.67 26.05 22.82
N THR A 136 -20.89 27.09 22.49
CA THR A 136 -21.15 27.92 21.31
C THR A 136 -21.08 27.12 20.01
N LEU A 137 -20.25 26.08 19.99
CA LEU A 137 -20.07 25.15 18.86
C LEU A 137 -21.36 24.42 18.47
N ILE A 138 -22.35 24.32 19.37
CA ILE A 138 -23.59 23.54 19.16
C ILE A 138 -24.86 24.35 19.39
N ASP A 139 -24.79 25.62 19.78
CA ASP A 139 -25.97 26.41 20.13
C ASP A 139 -26.89 26.67 18.92
N THR A 140 -26.34 27.01 17.76
CA THR A 140 -27.09 27.19 16.50
C THR A 140 -27.80 25.90 16.08
N LEU A 141 -27.05 24.78 16.07
CA LEU A 141 -27.54 23.44 15.75
C LEU A 141 -28.68 23.02 16.70
N LYS A 142 -28.48 23.17 18.02
CA LYS A 142 -29.44 22.86 19.08
C LYS A 142 -30.74 23.65 18.88
N GLN A 143 -30.65 24.95 18.60
CA GLN A 143 -31.82 25.80 18.32
C GLN A 143 -32.56 25.37 17.04
N LYS A 144 -31.84 25.18 15.92
CA LYS A 144 -32.41 24.76 14.64
C LYS A 144 -33.15 23.42 14.74
N ILE A 145 -32.51 22.39 15.31
CA ILE A 145 -33.12 21.06 15.47
C ILE A 145 -34.31 21.10 16.44
N SER A 146 -34.19 21.77 17.60
CA SER A 146 -35.30 21.91 18.57
C SER A 146 -36.54 22.51 17.92
N LYS A 147 -36.36 23.61 17.18
CA LYS A 147 -37.45 24.34 16.51
C LYS A 147 -38.09 23.54 15.37
N ALA A 148 -37.30 22.74 14.65
CA ALA A 148 -37.78 22.02 13.47
C ALA A 148 -38.44 20.67 13.78
N TYR A 149 -38.05 19.99 14.87
CA TYR A 149 -38.52 18.63 15.19
C TYR A 149 -39.47 18.55 16.39
N PHE A 150 -39.28 19.35 17.45
CA PHE A 150 -40.08 19.18 18.67
C PHE A 150 -41.55 19.59 18.44
N ASN A 151 -42.47 18.73 18.88
CA ASN A 151 -43.92 18.86 18.73
C ASN A 151 -44.45 18.90 17.27
N LYS A 152 -43.60 18.70 16.24
CA LYS A 152 -44.04 18.71 14.85
C LYS A 152 -44.86 17.46 14.51
N GLN A 153 -46.05 17.68 13.94
CA GLN A 153 -47.01 16.61 13.57
C GLN A 153 -47.23 16.46 12.07
N VAL A 154 -46.99 17.53 11.29
CA VAL A 154 -47.13 17.57 9.83
C VAL A 154 -45.83 18.07 9.22
N LEU A 155 -45.34 17.36 8.21
CA LEU A 155 -44.34 17.80 7.25
C LEU A 155 -45.09 18.52 6.12
N LYS A 156 -44.83 19.80 5.90
CA LYS A 156 -45.50 20.59 4.86
C LYS A 156 -44.93 20.31 3.46
N ALA A 157 -45.74 20.54 2.43
CA ALA A 157 -45.23 20.66 1.07
C ALA A 157 -44.02 21.63 1.04
N GLY A 158 -42.90 21.20 0.45
CA GLY A 158 -41.62 21.93 0.44
C GLY A 158 -40.72 21.82 1.68
N ASP A 159 -41.15 21.25 2.81
CA ASP A 159 -40.35 21.18 4.06
C ASP A 159 -39.12 20.26 3.97
N LEU A 160 -39.19 19.17 3.19
CA LEU A 160 -38.12 18.17 3.12
C LEU A 160 -37.32 18.33 1.83
N HIS A 161 -38.02 18.32 0.69
CA HIS A 161 -37.48 18.67 -0.60
C HIS A 161 -38.35 19.75 -1.27
N LYS A 162 -37.73 20.59 -2.11
CA LYS A 162 -38.43 21.67 -2.84
C LYS A 162 -39.47 21.19 -3.86
N TRP A 163 -39.51 19.88 -4.12
CA TRP A 163 -40.45 19.21 -5.02
C TRP A 163 -41.53 18.40 -4.29
N ASP A 164 -41.57 18.39 -2.96
CA ASP A 164 -42.71 17.83 -2.21
C ASP A 164 -43.95 18.72 -2.40
N THR A 165 -44.94 18.23 -3.15
CA THR A 165 -46.17 18.96 -3.47
C THR A 165 -47.29 18.82 -2.43
N GLU A 166 -47.13 17.93 -1.46
CA GLU A 166 -48.20 17.53 -0.52
C GLU A 166 -47.75 17.54 0.94
N ASP A 167 -48.69 17.85 1.83
CA ASP A 167 -48.52 17.71 3.28
C ASP A 167 -48.55 16.23 3.70
N LYS A 168 -47.56 15.81 4.49
CA LYS A 168 -47.38 14.43 4.95
C LYS A 168 -47.34 14.36 6.49
N PRO A 169 -47.76 13.26 7.13
CA PRO A 169 -47.57 13.07 8.57
C PRO A 169 -46.08 13.15 8.96
N PHE A 170 -45.75 13.79 10.09
CA PHE A 170 -44.36 13.89 10.57
C PHE A 170 -43.92 12.60 11.28
N THR A 171 -43.54 11.63 10.46
CA THR A 171 -43.21 10.24 10.79
C THR A 171 -41.87 9.84 10.15
N GLY A 172 -41.26 8.77 10.66
CA GLY A 172 -39.94 8.30 10.22
C GLY A 172 -39.89 7.99 8.73
N ARG A 173 -40.86 7.21 8.25
CA ARG A 173 -41.05 6.84 6.84
C ARG A 173 -41.22 8.02 5.87
N ASN A 174 -41.53 9.22 6.38
CA ASN A 174 -41.70 10.43 5.58
C ASN A 174 -40.52 11.40 5.69
N VAL A 175 -39.91 11.55 6.86
CA VAL A 175 -38.80 12.51 7.08
C VAL A 175 -37.42 11.91 6.86
N TRP A 176 -37.26 10.61 7.15
CA TRP A 176 -36.07 9.79 6.91
C TRP A 176 -36.47 8.63 5.98
N SER A 177 -37.11 8.97 4.86
CA SER A 177 -37.74 8.05 3.89
C SER A 177 -36.75 7.24 3.03
N TRP A 178 -35.44 7.49 3.16
CA TRP A 178 -34.36 6.81 2.44
C TRP A 178 -33.27 6.35 3.41
N ALA A 179 -32.61 5.23 3.09
CA ALA A 179 -31.63 4.57 3.95
C ALA A 179 -30.46 5.48 4.35
N ASP A 180 -29.96 6.30 3.42
CA ASP A 180 -28.84 7.21 3.66
C ASP A 180 -29.12 8.18 4.84
N ALA A 181 -30.38 8.61 5.02
CA ALA A 181 -30.80 9.51 6.10
C ALA A 181 -30.46 8.98 7.50
N LEU A 182 -30.40 7.65 7.66
CA LEU A 182 -30.12 7.01 8.94
C LEU A 182 -28.65 7.13 9.38
N TYR A 183 -27.74 7.50 8.46
CA TYR A 183 -26.42 8.02 8.83
C TYR A 183 -26.48 9.50 9.20
N MET A 184 -27.20 10.32 8.44
CA MET A 184 -27.02 11.77 8.45
C MET A 184 -27.54 12.41 9.74
N ALA A 185 -28.79 12.12 10.11
CA ALA A 185 -29.49 12.78 11.23
C ALA A 185 -29.45 12.01 12.57
N PRO A 186 -29.72 10.68 12.64
CA PRO A 186 -29.79 9.97 13.93
C PRO A 186 -28.58 10.12 14.87
N PRO A 187 -27.31 10.12 14.38
CA PRO A 187 -26.16 10.33 15.25
C PRO A 187 -26.07 11.75 15.83
N VAL A 188 -26.74 12.74 15.22
CA VAL A 188 -26.89 14.11 15.75
C VAL A 188 -27.91 14.14 16.89
N PHE A 189 -29.03 13.44 16.78
CA PHE A 189 -30.04 13.38 17.86
C PHE A 189 -29.51 12.70 19.12
N ALA A 190 -28.85 11.55 19.00
CA ALA A 190 -28.27 10.87 20.17
C ALA A 190 -27.17 11.72 20.84
N ARG A 191 -26.37 12.45 20.03
CA ARG A 191 -25.39 13.42 20.54
C ARG A 191 -26.05 14.61 21.23
N LEU A 192 -27.10 15.20 20.66
CA LEU A 192 -27.83 16.32 21.29
C LEU A 192 -28.47 15.91 22.61
N GLY A 193 -29.10 14.74 22.68
CA GLY A 193 -29.62 14.17 23.93
C GLY A 193 -28.52 14.03 25.00
N LYS A 194 -27.37 13.45 24.64
CA LYS A 194 -26.22 13.30 25.55
C LYS A 194 -25.57 14.62 25.96
N ALA A 195 -25.54 15.61 25.06
CA ALA A 195 -24.94 16.93 25.29
C ALA A 195 -25.82 17.87 26.14
N THR A 196 -27.15 17.67 26.12
CA THR A 196 -28.11 18.56 26.79
C THR A 196 -28.82 17.95 28.00
N GLY A 197 -28.86 16.62 28.10
CA GLY A 197 -29.72 15.90 29.05
C GLY A 197 -31.20 15.90 28.69
N ASP A 198 -31.58 16.46 27.53
CA ASP A 198 -32.98 16.58 27.12
C ASP A 198 -33.47 15.30 26.42
N ASN A 199 -34.26 14.51 27.15
CA ASN A 199 -34.83 13.26 26.65
C ASN A 199 -35.71 13.42 25.40
N ARG A 200 -36.18 14.63 25.06
CA ARG A 200 -36.96 14.86 23.83
C ARG A 200 -36.16 14.51 22.57
N TYR A 201 -34.82 14.65 22.58
CA TYR A 201 -33.98 14.21 21.46
C TYR A 201 -33.99 12.69 21.30
N PHE A 202 -33.85 11.94 22.39
CA PHE A 202 -33.92 10.47 22.38
C PHE A 202 -35.33 9.99 21.98
N SER A 203 -36.40 10.53 22.57
CA SER A 203 -37.78 10.19 22.20
C SER A 203 -38.08 10.48 20.72
N THR A 204 -37.59 11.60 20.17
CA THR A 204 -37.73 11.94 18.75
C THR A 204 -36.95 10.95 17.88
N LEU A 205 -35.70 10.66 18.24
CA LEU A 205 -34.86 9.66 17.58
C LEU A 205 -35.56 8.30 17.51
N HIS A 206 -36.04 7.76 18.62
CA HIS A 206 -36.67 6.44 18.63
C HIS A 206 -37.96 6.39 17.80
N LYS A 207 -38.83 7.42 17.90
CA LYS A 207 -40.07 7.51 17.12
C LYS A 207 -39.79 7.48 15.62
N LEU A 208 -38.83 8.30 15.15
CA LEU A 208 -38.56 8.45 13.73
C LEU A 208 -37.65 7.34 13.19
N TYR A 209 -36.70 6.83 13.97
CA TYR A 209 -35.80 5.76 13.52
C TYR A 209 -36.56 4.46 13.32
N TRP A 210 -37.40 4.04 14.27
CA TRP A 210 -38.08 2.75 14.15
C TRP A 210 -39.16 2.76 13.07
N ASP A 211 -39.91 3.85 12.89
CA ASP A 211 -40.87 3.96 11.78
C ASP A 211 -40.18 4.03 10.39
N ALA A 212 -38.94 4.52 10.31
CA ALA A 212 -38.12 4.42 9.10
C ALA A 212 -37.59 2.99 8.89
N VAL A 213 -37.11 2.30 9.94
CA VAL A 213 -36.70 0.89 9.87
C VAL A 213 -37.85 0.00 9.41
N ASP A 214 -39.04 0.14 10.00
CA ASP A 214 -40.22 -0.65 9.65
C ASP A 214 -40.61 -0.46 8.16
N ASN A 215 -40.29 0.70 7.57
CA ASN A 215 -40.55 1.07 6.17
C ASN A 215 -39.45 0.64 5.17
N LEU A 216 -38.19 0.45 5.62
CA LEU A 216 -37.01 0.25 4.76
C LEU A 216 -36.31 -1.12 4.95
N TYR A 217 -36.46 -1.77 6.11
CA TYR A 217 -35.75 -2.99 6.46
C TYR A 217 -36.42 -4.25 5.91
N ASP A 218 -35.61 -5.13 5.34
CA ASP A 218 -35.97 -6.49 4.93
C ASP A 218 -35.53 -7.48 6.03
N PRO A 219 -36.46 -8.19 6.70
CA PRO A 219 -36.10 -9.08 7.79
C PRO A 219 -35.50 -10.42 7.33
N ASP A 220 -35.73 -10.82 6.08
CA ASP A 220 -35.23 -12.09 5.53
C ASP A 220 -33.74 -11.96 5.18
N GLU A 221 -33.41 -10.90 4.46
CA GLU A 221 -32.04 -10.57 4.01
C GLU A 221 -31.25 -9.80 5.08
N GLN A 222 -31.91 -9.26 6.11
CA GLN A 222 -31.31 -8.46 7.18
C GLN A 222 -30.56 -7.23 6.65
N LEU A 223 -31.13 -6.61 5.61
CA LEU A 223 -30.59 -5.47 4.86
C LEU A 223 -31.69 -4.43 4.61
N PHE A 224 -31.27 -3.23 4.22
CA PHE A 224 -32.15 -2.10 3.92
C PHE A 224 -32.27 -1.90 2.41
N PHE A 225 -33.53 -1.78 1.95
CA PHE A 225 -33.82 -1.14 0.68
C PHE A 225 -33.43 0.34 0.75
N ARG A 226 -33.08 0.95 -0.39
CA ARG A 226 -32.61 2.35 -0.42
C ARG A 226 -33.74 3.34 -0.15
N ASP A 227 -34.91 3.11 -0.74
CA ASP A 227 -36.15 3.87 -0.55
C ASP A 227 -37.25 2.92 0.01
N SER A 228 -38.52 3.36 0.05
CA SER A 228 -39.60 2.60 0.67
C SER A 228 -39.76 1.19 0.08
N LYS A 229 -40.12 0.21 0.92
CA LYS A 229 -40.42 -1.15 0.47
C LYS A 229 -41.49 -1.20 -0.63
N ALA A 230 -42.57 -0.43 -0.51
CA ALA A 230 -43.62 -0.39 -1.53
C ALA A 230 -43.07 0.01 -2.93
N ASP A 231 -42.12 0.96 -2.96
CA ASP A 231 -41.51 1.47 -4.20
C ASP A 231 -40.38 0.57 -4.73
N THR A 232 -39.84 -0.36 -3.93
CA THR A 232 -38.56 -1.03 -4.25
C THR A 232 -38.52 -2.55 -4.07
N GLU A 233 -39.37 -3.16 -3.24
CA GLU A 233 -39.33 -4.61 -2.96
C GLU A 233 -39.70 -5.48 -4.16
N HIS A 234 -40.47 -4.90 -5.10
CA HIS A 234 -40.87 -5.51 -6.36
C HIS A 234 -39.81 -5.35 -7.48
N LEU A 235 -38.74 -4.59 -7.24
CA LEU A 235 -37.64 -4.39 -8.20
C LEU A 235 -36.56 -5.46 -8.00
N THR A 236 -36.07 -6.02 -9.12
CA THR A 236 -35.06 -7.09 -9.09
C THR A 236 -33.84 -6.79 -9.95
N SER A 237 -32.70 -7.36 -9.57
CA SER A 237 -31.50 -7.41 -10.42
C SER A 237 -31.74 -8.28 -11.67
N PRO A 238 -30.86 -8.24 -12.69
CA PRO A 238 -30.92 -9.14 -13.85
C PRO A 238 -30.89 -10.64 -13.51
N ASN A 239 -30.48 -11.02 -12.30
CA ASN A 239 -30.51 -12.39 -11.78
C ASN A 239 -31.70 -12.65 -10.82
N ASN A 240 -32.77 -11.85 -10.92
CA ASN A 240 -34.03 -11.97 -10.17
C ASN A 240 -33.91 -11.89 -8.64
N LYS A 241 -33.00 -11.04 -8.11
CA LYS A 241 -32.81 -10.83 -6.66
C LYS A 241 -33.31 -9.46 -6.20
N LYS A 242 -33.82 -9.36 -4.96
CA LYS A 242 -34.14 -8.09 -4.25
C LYS A 242 -32.94 -7.14 -4.32
N ILE A 243 -33.12 -5.86 -4.63
CA ILE A 243 -31.99 -4.93 -4.85
C ILE A 243 -31.50 -4.29 -3.54
N PHE A 244 -30.42 -4.82 -2.96
CA PHE A 244 -29.72 -4.19 -1.83
C PHE A 244 -28.44 -3.47 -2.27
N TRP A 245 -28.39 -2.15 -2.01
CA TRP A 245 -27.27 -1.29 -2.38
C TRP A 245 -26.22 -1.21 -1.28
N SER A 246 -24.94 -1.38 -1.66
CA SER A 246 -23.78 -1.36 -0.76
C SER A 246 -23.71 -0.09 0.07
N ARG A 247 -23.60 1.09 -0.56
CA ARG A 247 -23.49 2.34 0.19
C ARG A 247 -24.74 2.65 1.03
N GLY A 248 -25.95 2.38 0.50
CA GLY A 248 -27.21 2.56 1.24
C GLY A 248 -27.20 1.81 2.58
N ASN A 249 -26.79 0.54 2.56
CA ASN A 249 -26.62 -0.25 3.79
C ASN A 249 -25.43 0.21 4.64
N GLY A 250 -24.35 0.66 4.00
CA GLY A 250 -23.19 1.26 4.66
C GLY A 250 -23.56 2.46 5.52
N TRP A 251 -24.39 3.37 5.00
CA TRP A 251 -24.93 4.50 5.77
C TRP A 251 -25.70 4.06 7.00
N VAL A 252 -26.68 3.17 6.87
CA VAL A 252 -27.49 2.71 8.00
C VAL A 252 -26.60 2.06 9.07
N PHE A 253 -25.69 1.19 8.65
CA PHE A 253 -24.80 0.44 9.53
C PHE A 253 -23.78 1.34 10.26
N ALA A 254 -23.15 2.28 9.54
CA ALA A 254 -22.28 3.28 10.15
C ALA A 254 -23.06 4.30 11.00
N GLY A 255 -24.31 4.58 10.65
CA GLY A 255 -25.24 5.41 11.43
C GLY A 255 -25.58 4.79 12.78
N LEU A 256 -25.89 3.49 12.80
CA LEU A 256 -26.05 2.69 14.02
C LEU A 256 -24.77 2.75 14.89
N ALA A 257 -23.61 2.46 14.29
CA ALA A 257 -22.32 2.50 14.97
C ALA A 257 -22.00 3.88 15.59
N ARG A 258 -22.37 4.97 14.91
CA ARG A 258 -22.21 6.35 15.40
C ARG A 258 -23.33 6.80 16.36
N THR A 259 -24.41 6.04 16.53
CA THR A 259 -25.56 6.37 17.39
C THR A 259 -25.50 5.64 18.75
N ILE A 260 -25.27 4.33 18.76
CA ILE A 260 -25.43 3.45 19.95
C ILE A 260 -24.57 3.89 21.15
N GLY A 261 -23.33 4.35 20.91
CA GLY A 261 -22.41 4.84 21.95
C GLY A 261 -22.81 6.17 22.61
N TYR A 262 -23.86 6.84 22.10
CA TYR A 262 -24.39 8.08 22.65
C TYR A 262 -25.75 7.90 23.37
N LEU A 263 -26.38 6.73 23.25
CA LEU A 263 -27.58 6.37 24.00
C LEU A 263 -27.25 6.08 25.48
N PRO A 264 -28.09 6.49 26.46
CA PRO A 264 -27.94 6.13 27.87
C PRO A 264 -27.81 4.62 28.09
N ASN A 265 -27.10 4.18 29.13
CA ASN A 265 -26.93 2.74 29.39
C ASN A 265 -28.20 2.05 29.90
N ASN A 266 -29.17 2.82 30.40
CA ASN A 266 -30.51 2.40 30.80
C ASN A 266 -31.60 2.77 29.77
N ASP A 267 -31.23 3.14 28.55
CA ASP A 267 -32.17 3.41 27.46
C ASP A 267 -32.85 2.09 27.02
N PRO A 268 -34.19 1.96 27.14
CA PRO A 268 -34.90 0.73 26.83
C PRO A 268 -34.87 0.34 25.34
N GLN A 269 -34.53 1.27 24.44
CA GLN A 269 -34.40 1.00 23.01
C GLN A 269 -32.99 0.55 22.63
N LYS A 270 -31.97 0.76 23.49
CA LYS A 270 -30.55 0.49 23.17
C LYS A 270 -30.29 -0.94 22.73
N GLN A 271 -30.95 -1.92 23.36
CA GLN A 271 -30.84 -3.33 22.95
C GLN A 271 -31.44 -3.59 21.56
N LYS A 272 -32.54 -2.91 21.19
CA LYS A 272 -33.16 -3.06 19.85
C LYS A 272 -32.22 -2.52 18.76
N TYR A 273 -31.49 -1.43 19.01
CA TYR A 273 -30.45 -0.94 18.10
C TYR A 273 -29.25 -1.89 17.99
N LEU A 274 -28.79 -2.46 19.11
CA LEU A 274 -27.70 -3.45 19.13
C LEU A 274 -28.07 -4.70 18.31
N THR A 275 -29.28 -5.25 18.50
CA THR A 275 -29.76 -6.42 17.75
C THR A 275 -29.90 -6.14 16.25
N LEU A 276 -30.40 -4.97 15.83
CA LEU A 276 -30.43 -4.58 14.41
C LEU A 276 -29.01 -4.47 13.83
N PHE A 277 -28.09 -3.85 14.58
CA PHE A 277 -26.69 -3.70 14.18
C PHE A 277 -25.97 -5.06 14.04
N GLU A 278 -26.20 -5.98 14.98
CA GLU A 278 -25.67 -7.34 14.95
C GLU A 278 -26.19 -8.14 13.75
N GLN A 279 -27.51 -8.09 13.48
CA GLN A 279 -28.13 -8.72 12.30
C GLN A 279 -27.52 -8.20 11.00
N MET A 280 -27.38 -6.88 10.85
CA MET A 280 -26.71 -6.28 9.69
C MET A 280 -25.24 -6.74 9.58
N ALA A 281 -24.48 -6.77 10.68
CA ALA A 281 -23.08 -7.19 10.66
C ALA A 281 -22.92 -8.63 10.14
N TYR A 282 -23.73 -9.58 10.65
CA TYR A 282 -23.73 -10.96 10.19
C TYR A 282 -24.24 -11.12 8.76
N SER A 283 -25.17 -10.27 8.28
CA SER A 283 -25.61 -10.34 6.88
C SER A 283 -24.56 -9.80 5.92
N LEU A 284 -23.96 -8.64 6.24
CA LEU A 284 -22.88 -8.04 5.46
C LEU A 284 -21.66 -8.97 5.36
N ALA A 285 -21.33 -9.72 6.41
CA ALA A 285 -20.27 -10.73 6.40
C ALA A 285 -20.44 -11.78 5.28
N LYS A 286 -21.68 -12.22 5.00
CA LYS A 286 -22.01 -13.21 3.95
C LYS A 286 -21.62 -12.72 2.55
N TYR A 287 -21.66 -11.40 2.32
CA TYR A 287 -21.54 -10.76 1.01
C TYR A 287 -20.12 -10.23 0.68
N GLN A 288 -19.13 -10.45 1.54
CA GLN A 288 -17.76 -9.99 1.32
C GLN A 288 -17.04 -10.79 0.22
N GLN A 289 -16.56 -10.13 -0.83
CA GLN A 289 -15.93 -10.80 -1.97
C GLN A 289 -14.50 -11.30 -1.66
N PRO A 290 -13.88 -12.15 -2.51
CA PRO A 290 -12.53 -12.68 -2.30
C PRO A 290 -11.44 -11.61 -2.12
N ASP A 291 -11.59 -10.41 -2.68
CA ASP A 291 -10.68 -9.27 -2.51
C ASP A 291 -10.94 -8.41 -1.26
N GLY A 292 -11.87 -8.84 -0.39
CA GLY A 292 -12.20 -8.19 0.88
C GLY A 292 -13.21 -7.06 0.77
N LEU A 293 -13.51 -6.58 -0.44
CA LEU A 293 -14.47 -5.49 -0.66
C LEU A 293 -15.85 -6.04 -1.02
N TRP A 294 -16.86 -5.21 -0.82
CA TRP A 294 -18.21 -5.45 -1.30
C TRP A 294 -18.37 -4.90 -2.72
N ARG A 295 -19.54 -5.13 -3.32
CA ARG A 295 -19.91 -4.72 -4.69
C ARG A 295 -21.15 -3.86 -4.63
N SER A 296 -21.37 -3.03 -5.65
CA SER A 296 -22.43 -2.02 -5.60
C SER A 296 -23.82 -2.63 -5.30
N SER A 297 -24.13 -3.80 -5.88
CA SER A 297 -25.17 -4.70 -5.37
C SER A 297 -24.56 -5.73 -4.41
N LEU A 298 -25.16 -5.90 -3.23
CA LEU A 298 -24.64 -6.77 -2.17
C LEU A 298 -24.89 -8.26 -2.44
N ASN A 299 -26.16 -8.63 -2.66
CA ASN A 299 -26.59 -10.00 -2.92
C ASN A 299 -26.43 -10.42 -4.40
N ASP A 300 -26.19 -9.47 -5.32
CA ASP A 300 -25.87 -9.74 -6.72
C ASP A 300 -24.54 -9.14 -7.21
N PRO A 301 -23.39 -9.56 -6.65
CA PRO A 301 -22.08 -9.00 -6.98
C PRO A 301 -21.69 -9.17 -8.46
N ASN A 302 -22.30 -10.12 -9.18
CA ASN A 302 -22.05 -10.33 -10.62
C ASN A 302 -22.69 -9.26 -11.51
N TRP A 303 -23.69 -8.51 -11.02
CA TRP A 303 -24.30 -7.42 -11.79
C TRP A 303 -23.35 -6.21 -11.89
N TYR A 304 -22.62 -5.92 -10.81
CA TYR A 304 -21.60 -4.88 -10.75
C TYR A 304 -20.30 -5.41 -10.10
N PRO A 305 -19.50 -6.21 -10.85
CA PRO A 305 -18.35 -6.95 -10.30
C PRO A 305 -17.13 -6.07 -9.95
N THR A 306 -17.18 -4.78 -10.28
CA THR A 306 -16.20 -3.76 -9.90
C THR A 306 -16.18 -3.51 -8.39
N LYS A 307 -14.98 -3.40 -7.81
CA LYS A 307 -14.78 -2.98 -6.41
C LYS A 307 -15.57 -1.70 -6.11
N GLU A 308 -16.13 -1.62 -4.90
CA GLU A 308 -16.89 -0.45 -4.42
C GLU A 308 -16.35 -0.05 -3.04
N SER A 309 -15.76 1.15 -2.93
CA SER A 309 -15.01 1.57 -1.74
C SER A 309 -15.87 2.17 -0.62
N THR A 310 -17.00 2.80 -0.95
CA THR A 310 -17.78 3.63 -0.02
C THR A 310 -18.56 2.80 0.98
N GLY A 311 -19.38 1.85 0.53
CA GLY A 311 -20.06 0.91 1.42
C GLY A 311 -19.06 0.02 2.15
N SER A 312 -18.04 -0.52 1.44
CA SER A 312 -16.96 -1.30 2.05
C SER A 312 -16.28 -0.58 3.23
N ALA A 313 -15.97 0.71 3.09
CA ALA A 313 -15.37 1.49 4.16
C ALA A 313 -16.34 1.69 5.34
N PHE A 314 -17.63 1.94 5.09
CA PHE A 314 -18.62 1.99 6.17
C PHE A 314 -18.84 0.64 6.87
N PHE A 315 -18.77 -0.48 6.15
CA PHE A 315 -18.85 -1.82 6.74
C PHE A 315 -17.63 -2.11 7.62
N ILE A 316 -16.41 -1.81 7.16
CA ILE A 316 -15.20 -2.01 7.96
C ILE A 316 -15.17 -1.06 9.17
N PHE A 317 -15.58 0.21 9.02
CA PHE A 317 -15.79 1.11 10.15
C PHE A 317 -16.78 0.54 11.17
N GLY A 318 -17.97 0.12 10.73
CA GLY A 318 -19.01 -0.38 11.62
C GLY A 318 -18.59 -1.67 12.33
N ILE A 319 -18.09 -2.67 11.61
CA ILE A 319 -17.63 -3.93 12.21
C ILE A 319 -16.47 -3.68 13.19
N ALA A 320 -15.51 -2.81 12.84
CA ALA A 320 -14.41 -2.47 13.73
C ALA A 320 -14.92 -1.73 14.98
N LYS A 321 -15.92 -0.84 14.84
CA LYS A 321 -16.60 -0.21 15.98
C LYS A 321 -17.26 -1.24 16.88
N GLY A 322 -17.98 -2.20 16.31
CA GLY A 322 -18.65 -3.25 17.06
C GLY A 322 -17.66 -4.09 17.88
N VAL A 323 -16.57 -4.54 17.27
CA VAL A 323 -15.49 -5.27 17.97
C VAL A 323 -14.83 -4.39 19.04
N ASN A 324 -14.45 -3.15 18.73
CA ASN A 324 -13.85 -2.18 19.67
C ASN A 324 -14.78 -1.75 20.82
N GLN A 325 -16.05 -2.14 20.82
CA GLN A 325 -17.03 -1.82 21.86
C GLN A 325 -17.65 -3.06 22.50
N GLY A 326 -17.23 -4.27 22.10
CA GLY A 326 -17.80 -5.53 22.60
C GLY A 326 -19.24 -5.80 22.15
N TRP A 327 -19.67 -5.21 21.03
CA TRP A 327 -21.01 -5.43 20.44
C TRP A 327 -21.03 -6.57 19.42
N LEU A 328 -19.87 -7.08 19.00
CA LEU A 328 -19.72 -8.15 17.99
C LEU A 328 -18.63 -9.14 18.43
N GLU A 329 -18.77 -10.42 18.07
CA GLU A 329 -17.78 -11.47 18.35
C GLU A 329 -16.45 -11.20 17.61
N LYS A 330 -15.40 -10.90 18.37
CA LYS A 330 -14.08 -10.53 17.83
C LYS A 330 -13.51 -11.62 16.93
N GLU A 331 -13.62 -12.87 17.37
CA GLU A 331 -13.06 -14.06 16.74
C GLU A 331 -13.69 -14.32 15.36
N TYR A 332 -15.01 -14.12 15.24
CA TYR A 332 -15.74 -14.22 13.98
C TYR A 332 -15.43 -13.07 13.02
N PHE A 333 -15.44 -11.82 13.52
CA PHE A 333 -15.34 -10.63 12.66
C PHE A 333 -13.92 -10.21 12.30
N LEU A 334 -12.89 -10.65 13.04
CA LEU A 334 -11.52 -10.22 12.80
C LEU A 334 -10.95 -10.63 11.41
N PRO A 335 -11.16 -11.86 10.88
CA PRO A 335 -10.74 -12.20 9.52
C PRO A 335 -11.40 -11.32 8.44
N ILE A 336 -12.68 -10.98 8.62
CA ILE A 336 -13.46 -10.11 7.72
C ILE A 336 -12.88 -8.70 7.72
N LEU A 337 -12.57 -8.16 8.91
CA LEU A 337 -11.92 -6.86 9.09
C LEU A 337 -10.55 -6.79 8.43
N ILE A 338 -9.69 -7.78 8.72
CA ILE A 338 -8.33 -7.85 8.15
C ILE A 338 -8.40 -7.86 6.62
N LYS A 339 -9.22 -8.74 6.05
CA LYS A 339 -9.37 -8.88 4.59
C LYS A 339 -9.89 -7.60 3.93
N GLY A 340 -10.94 -6.99 4.48
CA GLY A 340 -11.56 -5.80 3.90
C GLY A 340 -10.76 -4.51 4.11
N TRP A 341 -10.12 -4.34 5.26
CA TRP A 341 -9.18 -3.23 5.47
C TRP A 341 -7.97 -3.32 4.53
N SER A 342 -7.42 -4.53 4.32
CA SER A 342 -6.38 -4.77 3.31
C SER A 342 -6.85 -4.40 1.90
N GLY A 343 -8.08 -4.80 1.54
CA GLY A 343 -8.71 -4.44 0.27
C GLY A 343 -8.91 -2.92 0.09
N LEU A 344 -9.23 -2.19 1.16
CA LEU A 344 -9.36 -0.73 1.17
C LEU A 344 -8.00 -0.04 1.03
N VAL A 345 -6.97 -0.46 1.78
CA VAL A 345 -5.61 0.08 1.63
C VAL A 345 -5.07 -0.17 0.22
N GLY A 346 -5.33 -1.36 -0.34
CA GLY A 346 -4.95 -1.72 -1.71
C GLY A 346 -5.68 -0.97 -2.85
N ILE A 347 -6.54 0.01 -2.54
CA ILE A 347 -7.14 0.93 -3.52
C ILE A 347 -6.88 2.42 -3.22
N VAL A 348 -6.08 2.73 -2.18
CA VAL A 348 -5.58 4.08 -1.97
C VAL A 348 -4.40 4.31 -2.90
N SER A 349 -4.52 5.28 -3.80
CA SER A 349 -3.40 5.67 -4.65
C SER A 349 -2.26 6.29 -3.81
N PRO A 350 -1.01 6.29 -4.31
CA PRO A 350 0.11 6.91 -3.60
C PRO A 350 0.03 8.44 -3.42
N SER A 351 -1.08 9.10 -3.74
CA SER A 351 -1.36 10.51 -3.40
C SER A 351 -2.47 10.68 -2.37
N GLY A 352 -2.93 9.60 -1.72
CA GLY A 352 -4.06 9.61 -0.78
C GLY A 352 -5.45 9.53 -1.44
N LYS A 353 -5.55 9.53 -2.78
CA LYS A 353 -6.86 9.37 -3.45
C LYS A 353 -7.39 7.94 -3.25
N VAL A 354 -8.50 7.77 -2.54
CA VAL A 354 -9.25 6.50 -2.46
C VAL A 354 -9.97 6.29 -3.80
N GLY A 355 -9.52 5.30 -4.56
CA GLY A 355 -10.16 4.91 -5.82
C GLY A 355 -11.47 4.15 -5.62
N TYR A 356 -12.05 3.70 -6.73
CA TYR A 356 -13.26 2.85 -6.75
C TYR A 356 -14.43 3.39 -5.91
N SER A 357 -14.58 4.71 -5.84
CA SER A 357 -15.65 5.35 -5.08
C SER A 357 -16.86 5.58 -5.96
N GLN A 358 -17.95 4.81 -5.77
CA GLN A 358 -19.18 5.05 -6.52
C GLN A 358 -19.65 6.49 -6.29
N VAL A 359 -19.83 7.28 -7.35
CA VAL A 359 -20.28 8.68 -7.26
C VAL A 359 -21.74 8.79 -6.79
N VAL A 360 -22.25 10.02 -6.61
CA VAL A 360 -23.61 10.28 -6.10
C VAL A 360 -24.66 9.59 -6.99
N ALA A 361 -25.50 8.77 -6.37
CA ALA A 361 -26.54 7.97 -7.00
C ALA A 361 -27.54 7.47 -5.94
N GLY A 362 -28.69 6.93 -6.36
CA GLY A 362 -29.69 6.31 -5.49
C GLY A 362 -29.78 4.79 -5.59
N SER A 363 -28.92 4.12 -6.36
CA SER A 363 -29.00 2.67 -6.60
C SER A 363 -27.64 2.05 -6.96
N PRO A 364 -27.53 0.72 -7.14
CA PRO A 364 -26.30 0.09 -7.63
C PRO A 364 -25.93 0.55 -9.05
N HIS A 365 -24.65 0.85 -9.29
CA HIS A 365 -24.12 1.24 -10.61
C HIS A 365 -22.65 0.78 -10.80
N GLU A 366 -22.14 0.93 -12.02
CA GLU A 366 -20.71 0.75 -12.35
C GLU A 366 -19.82 1.68 -11.52
N VAL A 367 -18.62 1.21 -11.17
CA VAL A 367 -17.62 1.97 -10.42
C VAL A 367 -16.24 1.82 -11.06
N ARG A 368 -15.58 2.94 -11.39
CA ARG A 368 -14.31 2.92 -12.13
C ARG A 368 -13.13 3.11 -11.17
N PRO A 369 -11.94 2.55 -11.48
CA PRO A 369 -10.77 2.62 -10.58
C PRO A 369 -10.38 4.05 -10.15
N HIS A 370 -10.58 5.03 -11.03
CA HIS A 370 -10.21 6.43 -10.80
C HIS A 370 -11.28 7.26 -10.06
N ASP A 371 -12.46 6.70 -9.78
CA ASP A 371 -13.56 7.43 -9.15
C ASP A 371 -13.26 7.66 -7.67
N SER A 372 -13.43 8.90 -7.22
CA SER A 372 -13.15 9.37 -5.86
C SER A 372 -14.10 10.50 -5.53
N ILE A 373 -14.52 10.56 -4.28
CA ILE A 373 -15.42 11.60 -3.77
C ILE A 373 -15.21 11.78 -2.26
N ASP A 374 -15.51 12.96 -1.76
CA ASP A 374 -15.25 13.39 -0.38
C ASP A 374 -15.82 12.48 0.72
N TYR A 375 -17.05 12.00 0.57
CA TYR A 375 -17.63 11.06 1.54
C TYR A 375 -16.98 9.68 1.51
N ALA A 376 -16.36 9.26 0.40
CA ALA A 376 -15.56 8.04 0.33
C ALA A 376 -14.29 8.16 1.17
N GLN A 377 -13.63 9.33 1.07
CA GLN A 377 -12.48 9.67 1.90
C GLN A 377 -12.87 9.75 3.38
N GLY A 378 -14.04 10.33 3.70
CA GLY A 378 -14.62 10.32 5.05
C GLY A 378 -14.86 8.92 5.59
N ALA A 379 -15.47 8.03 4.79
CA ALA A 379 -15.71 6.64 5.15
C ALA A 379 -14.40 5.87 5.38
N PHE A 380 -13.39 6.08 4.53
CA PHE A 380 -12.07 5.48 4.67
C PHE A 380 -11.35 5.95 5.95
N ILE A 381 -11.38 7.25 6.26
CA ILE A 381 -10.78 7.79 7.49
C ILE A 381 -11.53 7.28 8.73
N LEU A 382 -12.86 7.11 8.67
CA LEU A 382 -13.62 6.44 9.74
C LEU A 382 -13.15 5.00 9.95
N ALA A 383 -13.05 4.20 8.88
CA ALA A 383 -12.55 2.82 8.94
C ALA A 383 -11.13 2.76 9.52
N ALA A 384 -10.23 3.59 9.00
CA ALA A 384 -8.85 3.71 9.48
C ALA A 384 -8.79 4.09 10.97
N SER A 385 -9.67 4.97 11.46
CA SER A 385 -9.68 5.39 12.86
C SER A 385 -10.05 4.27 13.84
N GLU A 386 -10.99 3.40 13.48
CA GLU A 386 -11.35 2.24 14.30
C GLU A 386 -10.38 1.07 14.10
N MET A 387 -9.82 0.86 12.90
CA MET A 387 -8.74 -0.11 12.70
C MET A 387 -7.48 0.27 13.48
N HIS A 388 -7.07 1.54 13.50
CA HIS A 388 -5.97 2.04 14.33
C HIS A 388 -6.24 1.79 15.82
N SER A 389 -7.49 1.92 16.26
CA SER A 389 -7.90 1.64 17.64
C SER A 389 -7.84 0.13 17.95
N LEU A 390 -8.28 -0.71 17.02
CA LEU A 390 -8.27 -2.18 17.14
C LEU A 390 -6.85 -2.73 17.27
N VAL A 391 -5.92 -2.32 16.39
CA VAL A 391 -4.51 -2.78 16.44
C VAL A 391 -3.73 -2.22 17.63
N ASN A 392 -4.26 -1.20 18.32
CA ASN A 392 -3.69 -0.67 19.55
C ASN A 392 -4.26 -1.35 20.82
N GLN A 393 -5.40 -2.04 20.70
CA GLN A 393 -6.06 -2.77 21.81
C GLN A 393 -5.87 -4.29 21.71
N THR A 394 -5.37 -4.77 20.57
CA THR A 394 -5.20 -6.20 20.29
C THR A 394 -3.82 -6.43 19.70
N GLU A 395 -3.04 -7.30 20.35
CA GLU A 395 -2.03 -8.09 19.65
C GLU A 395 -2.76 -8.95 18.63
N LEU A 396 -2.87 -8.45 17.40
CA LEU A 396 -3.45 -9.19 16.31
C LEU A 396 -2.56 -10.42 16.04
N PRO A 397 -3.14 -11.55 15.58
CA PRO A 397 -2.37 -12.66 15.03
C PRO A 397 -1.76 -12.31 13.65
N ILE A 398 -1.27 -11.08 13.48
CA ILE A 398 -0.10 -10.81 12.65
C ILE A 398 0.97 -11.76 13.19
N ALA A 399 1.24 -12.85 12.49
CA ALA A 399 2.34 -13.72 12.86
C ALA A 399 3.62 -12.89 12.94
N GLU A 400 4.46 -13.14 13.95
CA GLU A 400 5.81 -12.54 14.06
C GLU A 400 6.77 -13.14 13.00
N THR A 401 6.37 -13.04 11.73
CA THR A 401 7.34 -12.78 10.68
C THR A 401 8.12 -11.55 11.13
N ASN A 402 9.42 -11.68 11.39
CA ASN A 402 10.33 -10.54 11.59
C ASN A 402 10.37 -9.76 10.27
N GLN A 403 9.39 -8.87 10.08
CA GLN A 403 8.92 -8.61 8.73
C GLN A 403 9.82 -7.61 8.01
N PHE A 404 10.16 -7.96 6.77
CA PHE A 404 10.87 -7.13 5.84
C PHE A 404 9.95 -6.01 5.34
N VAL A 405 9.91 -4.90 6.08
CA VAL A 405 9.07 -3.72 5.85
C VAL A 405 9.59 -2.96 4.63
N PRO A 406 8.75 -2.74 3.60
CA PRO A 406 9.10 -1.95 2.44
C PRO A 406 8.87 -0.45 2.67
N ARG A 407 9.75 0.39 2.13
CA ARG A 407 9.57 1.84 2.05
C ARG A 407 9.59 2.29 0.58
N LEU A 408 8.65 3.16 0.21
CA LEU A 408 8.56 3.72 -1.15
C LEU A 408 9.68 4.74 -1.39
N VAL A 409 10.40 4.58 -2.49
CA VAL A 409 11.54 5.42 -2.89
C VAL A 409 11.21 6.32 -4.08
N ALA A 410 10.57 5.75 -5.13
CA ALA A 410 10.19 6.51 -6.32
C ALA A 410 9.02 5.86 -7.05
N LYS A 411 8.01 6.66 -7.39
CA LYS A 411 6.79 6.23 -8.11
C LYS A 411 7.02 6.16 -9.62
N ASN A 412 6.40 5.24 -10.35
CA ASN A 412 6.51 5.12 -11.82
C ASN A 412 7.97 5.11 -12.31
N ALA A 413 8.83 4.36 -11.64
CA ALA A 413 10.27 4.31 -11.83
C ALA A 413 10.77 2.89 -12.18
N HIS A 414 11.77 2.79 -13.05
CA HIS A 414 12.25 1.52 -13.59
C HIS A 414 13.79 1.45 -13.68
N TRP A 415 14.32 0.24 -13.48
CA TRP A 415 15.68 -0.15 -13.87
C TRP A 415 15.80 -1.54 -14.48
N SER A 416 16.81 -1.72 -15.35
CA SER A 416 17.29 -3.03 -15.80
C SER A 416 18.32 -3.60 -14.81
N ASN A 417 18.53 -4.92 -14.82
CA ASN A 417 19.46 -5.57 -13.88
C ASN A 417 20.93 -5.21 -14.15
N ASN A 418 21.30 -4.99 -15.40
CA ASN A 418 22.69 -4.74 -15.82
C ASN A 418 23.20 -3.31 -15.51
N ASN A 419 22.34 -2.38 -15.04
CA ASN A 419 22.66 -0.95 -14.86
C ASN A 419 23.01 -0.58 -13.41
N GLN A 420 23.97 0.35 -13.24
CA GLN A 420 24.42 0.87 -11.94
C GLN A 420 23.50 2.03 -11.48
N SER A 421 22.36 1.69 -10.89
CA SER A 421 21.29 2.64 -10.53
C SER A 421 21.27 3.10 -9.07
N LEU A 422 22.21 2.64 -8.22
CA LEU A 422 22.14 2.82 -6.76
C LEU A 422 23.51 3.15 -6.14
N LEU A 423 23.64 4.38 -5.63
CA LEU A 423 24.83 4.84 -4.89
C LEU A 423 24.47 5.25 -3.45
N ALA A 424 25.29 4.82 -2.49
CA ALA A 424 25.23 5.20 -1.08
C ALA A 424 26.49 6.02 -0.72
N HIS A 425 26.30 7.30 -0.38
CA HIS A 425 27.38 8.20 -0.03
C HIS A 425 27.00 9.09 1.16
N LYS A 426 27.90 9.20 2.16
CA LYS A 426 27.76 10.08 3.35
C LYS A 426 26.39 10.00 4.05
N GLY A 427 25.89 8.79 4.26
CA GLY A 427 24.61 8.55 4.95
C GLY A 427 23.36 8.74 4.08
N VAL A 428 23.53 9.00 2.77
CA VAL A 428 22.45 9.26 1.82
C VAL A 428 22.45 8.21 0.70
N TYR A 429 21.27 7.71 0.35
CA TYR A 429 21.02 6.88 -0.82
C TYR A 429 20.59 7.75 -2.01
N TYR A 430 21.16 7.45 -3.17
CA TYR A 430 20.97 8.14 -4.44
C TYR A 430 20.55 7.13 -5.52
N PRO A 431 19.26 6.78 -5.60
CA PRO A 431 18.68 5.99 -6.69
C PRO A 431 18.48 6.82 -7.96
N SER A 432 19.18 6.47 -9.04
CA SER A 432 18.88 6.93 -10.40
C SER A 432 17.99 5.93 -11.13
N TYR A 433 17.09 6.43 -11.98
CA TYR A 433 16.11 5.59 -12.67
C TYR A 433 15.51 6.28 -13.90
N ARG A 434 14.82 5.49 -14.71
CA ARG A 434 13.95 5.99 -15.80
C ARG A 434 12.51 6.08 -15.30
N LYS A 435 11.79 7.13 -15.69
CA LYS A 435 10.33 7.30 -15.48
C LYS A 435 9.54 6.52 -16.55
N SER A 436 8.30 6.18 -16.26
CA SER A 436 7.39 5.53 -17.24
C SER A 436 7.17 6.38 -18.51
N ASP A 437 7.19 7.72 -18.39
CA ASP A 437 7.13 8.69 -19.49
C ASP A 437 8.46 8.88 -20.26
N GLY A 438 9.51 8.15 -19.90
CA GLY A 438 10.81 8.17 -20.57
C GLY A 438 11.81 9.20 -20.06
N ARG A 439 11.43 10.11 -19.13
CA ARG A 439 12.39 11.00 -18.45
C ARG A 439 13.42 10.20 -17.65
N GLN A 440 14.64 10.71 -17.53
CA GLN A 440 15.66 10.18 -16.61
C GLN A 440 15.71 11.04 -15.35
N ALA A 441 15.81 10.40 -14.18
CA ALA A 441 15.59 11.05 -12.89
C ALA A 441 16.46 10.46 -11.76
N LEU A 442 16.52 11.19 -10.65
CA LEU A 442 17.29 10.89 -9.45
C LEU A 442 16.52 11.35 -8.20
N THR A 443 16.48 10.52 -7.16
CA THR A 443 16.04 10.92 -5.81
C THR A 443 17.23 10.83 -4.84
N ALA A 444 17.16 11.50 -3.68
CA ALA A 444 18.16 11.36 -2.61
C ALA A 444 17.50 11.31 -1.23
N PHE A 445 17.89 10.39 -0.35
CA PHE A 445 17.27 10.29 0.99
C PHE A 445 18.17 9.61 2.04
N THR A 446 17.86 9.80 3.33
CA THR A 446 18.60 9.19 4.46
C THR A 446 17.80 8.05 5.08
N ALA A 447 18.50 7.00 5.52
CA ALA A 447 17.89 5.90 6.27
C ALA A 447 17.25 6.35 7.60
N LYS A 448 17.96 7.18 8.38
CA LYS A 448 17.60 7.51 9.78
C LYS A 448 16.44 8.50 9.97
N VAL A 449 15.90 9.10 8.90
CA VAL A 449 14.91 10.19 9.00
C VAL A 449 13.87 10.07 7.88
N TRP A 450 12.77 9.38 8.14
CA TRP A 450 11.64 9.25 7.22
C TRP A 450 10.33 8.97 7.98
N PRO A 451 9.20 9.64 7.69
CA PRO A 451 8.99 10.83 6.86
C PRO A 451 8.62 12.04 7.75
N ASN A 452 9.59 12.73 8.38
CA ASN A 452 9.25 13.72 9.42
C ASN A 452 10.13 14.98 9.53
N VAL A 453 10.59 15.55 8.40
CA VAL A 453 11.17 16.92 8.39
C VAL A 453 10.84 17.74 7.10
N SER A 454 9.64 18.31 7.05
CA SER A 454 9.22 19.39 6.11
C SER A 454 9.11 19.08 4.60
N ALA A 455 8.42 19.98 3.88
CA ALA A 455 8.25 19.97 2.42
C ALA A 455 9.55 20.22 1.59
N TYR A 456 10.71 20.37 2.27
CA TYR A 456 12.03 20.53 1.67
C TYR A 456 12.89 19.26 1.75
N ALA A 457 12.36 18.16 2.29
CA ALA A 457 13.03 16.86 2.32
C ALA A 457 13.14 16.21 0.92
N ARG A 458 14.11 16.69 0.14
CA ARG A 458 14.83 15.96 -0.92
C ARG A 458 13.96 15.33 -2.02
N LYS A 459 13.43 16.19 -2.90
CA LYS A 459 12.59 15.81 -4.04
C LYS A 459 13.37 15.06 -5.14
N GLU A 460 12.63 14.30 -5.94
CA GLU A 460 13.05 13.84 -7.26
C GLU A 460 13.53 15.02 -8.13
N LYS A 461 14.64 14.85 -8.84
CA LYS A 461 15.15 15.76 -9.86
C LYS A 461 15.20 15.05 -11.21
N ILE A 462 14.71 15.71 -12.24
CA ILE A 462 14.81 15.25 -13.63
C ILE A 462 16.18 15.66 -14.18
N LEU A 463 16.87 14.72 -14.81
CA LEU A 463 18.18 14.93 -15.42
C LEU A 463 18.10 15.07 -16.95
N ALA A 464 17.19 14.32 -17.61
CA ALA A 464 16.94 14.44 -19.05
C ALA A 464 15.48 14.17 -19.43
N MET A 465 15.07 14.73 -20.57
CA MET A 465 13.72 14.65 -21.14
C MET A 465 13.58 13.53 -22.19
N PRO A 466 12.35 13.11 -22.58
CA PRO A 466 12.12 11.91 -23.40
C PRO A 466 12.47 12.03 -24.90
N SER A 467 13.09 13.13 -25.36
CA SER A 467 13.30 13.42 -26.77
C SER A 467 14.53 12.75 -27.41
N SER A 468 15.34 12.03 -26.64
CA SER A 468 16.58 11.41 -27.13
C SER A 468 16.37 9.99 -27.73
N PRO A 469 17.09 9.62 -28.81
CA PRO A 469 17.12 8.23 -29.30
C PRO A 469 17.78 7.25 -28.31
N PHE A 470 18.55 7.75 -27.33
CA PHE A 470 19.23 6.96 -26.29
C PHE A 470 18.39 6.81 -25.00
N THR A 471 17.09 7.14 -25.04
CA THR A 471 16.18 7.20 -23.87
C THR A 471 15.99 5.91 -23.07
N ARG A 472 16.60 4.78 -23.43
CA ARG A 472 16.51 3.52 -22.68
C ARG A 472 17.49 3.44 -21.50
N ASP A 473 18.48 4.31 -21.46
CA ASP A 473 19.51 4.32 -20.41
C ASP A 473 19.05 4.91 -19.07
N ILE A 474 19.91 4.69 -18.06
CA ILE A 474 19.73 5.15 -16.69
C ILE A 474 20.97 5.98 -16.32
N PRO A 475 20.82 7.12 -15.62
CA PRO A 475 21.95 7.92 -15.16
C PRO A 475 22.93 7.10 -14.31
N ALA A 476 24.18 7.01 -14.75
CA ALA A 476 25.28 6.51 -13.93
C ALA A 476 25.68 7.57 -12.90
N LEU A 477 26.05 7.13 -11.69
CA LEU A 477 26.40 8.00 -10.57
C LEU A 477 27.76 7.63 -9.98
N VAL A 478 28.60 8.62 -9.69
CA VAL A 478 29.85 8.42 -8.93
C VAL A 478 30.11 9.61 -8.00
N ALA A 479 30.64 9.36 -6.79
CA ALA A 479 30.96 10.40 -5.83
C ALA A 479 32.37 10.98 -6.06
N THR A 480 32.50 12.30 -6.11
CA THR A 480 33.79 12.99 -6.27
C THR A 480 34.58 13.01 -4.96
N THR A 481 35.66 13.79 -4.88
CA THR A 481 36.32 14.16 -3.62
C THR A 481 35.51 15.18 -2.81
N ASP A 482 34.86 16.12 -3.50
CA ASP A 482 34.44 17.42 -2.95
C ASP A 482 32.98 17.39 -2.43
N GLU A 483 32.59 16.27 -1.81
CA GLU A 483 31.22 15.97 -1.34
C GLU A 483 30.12 15.87 -2.43
N ASN A 484 30.45 16.19 -3.68
CA ASN A 484 29.52 16.20 -4.81
C ASN A 484 29.41 14.81 -5.48
N LEU A 485 28.36 14.63 -6.27
CA LEU A 485 28.24 13.50 -7.21
C LEU A 485 28.38 13.99 -8.65
N ILE A 486 28.92 13.14 -9.51
CA ILE A 486 28.80 13.26 -10.97
C ILE A 486 27.67 12.35 -11.41
N GLY A 487 26.65 12.93 -12.06
CA GLY A 487 25.62 12.21 -12.79
C GLY A 487 25.93 12.27 -14.29
N LEU A 488 26.11 11.10 -14.91
CA LEU A 488 26.32 10.95 -16.35
C LEU A 488 25.12 10.22 -16.96
N TYR A 489 24.44 10.84 -17.92
CA TYR A 489 23.16 10.36 -18.45
C TYR A 489 23.03 10.60 -19.96
N ALA A 490 22.08 9.91 -20.59
CA ALA A 490 21.89 9.98 -22.03
C ALA A 490 20.91 11.10 -22.41
N ASN A 491 21.36 12.07 -23.19
CA ASN A 491 20.54 13.08 -23.86
C ASN A 491 20.74 12.91 -25.39
N GLU A 492 20.73 13.96 -26.20
CA GLU A 492 21.23 13.92 -27.60
C GLU A 492 22.69 13.45 -27.71
N HIS A 493 23.41 13.51 -26.59
CA HIS A 493 24.79 13.07 -26.36
C HIS A 493 24.90 12.59 -24.90
N MET A 494 26.05 12.03 -24.49
CA MET A 494 26.28 11.75 -23.06
C MET A 494 26.54 13.05 -22.32
N ALA A 495 25.59 13.43 -21.48
CA ALA A 495 25.57 14.65 -20.72
C ALA A 495 25.98 14.39 -19.26
N LEU A 496 26.71 15.34 -18.69
CA LEU A 496 27.27 15.28 -17.34
C LEU A 496 26.78 16.49 -16.54
N ARG A 497 26.45 16.24 -15.26
CA ARG A 497 26.26 17.31 -14.26
C ARG A 497 26.94 16.93 -12.96
N ASN A 498 27.59 17.92 -12.33
CA ASN A 498 27.82 17.89 -10.89
C ASN A 498 26.48 18.10 -10.18
N ILE A 499 26.22 17.25 -9.20
CA ILE A 499 25.02 17.21 -8.36
C ILE A 499 25.49 17.45 -6.94
N THR A 500 24.89 18.43 -6.26
CA THR A 500 25.24 18.76 -4.87
C THR A 500 24.01 18.59 -3.98
N LEU A 501 24.22 18.14 -2.74
CA LEU A 501 23.15 18.02 -1.75
C LEU A 501 23.61 18.64 -0.43
N PRO A 502 23.56 19.98 -0.30
CA PRO A 502 23.90 20.64 0.94
C PRO A 502 22.95 20.19 2.06
N LEU A 503 23.48 20.08 3.28
CA LEU A 503 22.72 19.68 4.45
C LEU A 503 21.49 20.59 4.62
N TRP A 504 20.31 19.97 4.75
CA TRP A 504 19.01 20.63 4.94
C TRP A 504 18.49 21.50 3.77
N SER A 505 18.95 21.28 2.53
CA SER A 505 18.44 22.00 1.35
C SER A 505 18.02 21.07 0.19
N GLU A 506 17.44 21.64 -0.86
CA GLU A 506 17.16 20.89 -2.09
C GLU A 506 18.44 20.51 -2.85
N MET A 507 18.40 19.34 -3.49
CA MET A 507 19.42 18.90 -4.44
C MET A 507 19.60 19.92 -5.57
N GLN A 508 20.84 20.36 -5.78
CA GLN A 508 21.22 21.31 -6.82
C GLN A 508 21.86 20.57 -8.00
N LEU A 509 21.56 21.04 -9.20
CA LEU A 509 22.15 20.55 -10.45
C LEU A 509 22.95 21.68 -11.09
N SER A 510 24.22 21.44 -11.40
CA SER A 510 25.02 22.34 -12.23
C SER A 510 24.54 22.36 -13.69
N SER A 511 25.05 23.31 -14.47
CA SER A 511 24.84 23.37 -15.93
C SER A 511 25.26 22.08 -16.62
N GLU A 512 24.56 21.72 -17.70
CA GLU A 512 24.86 20.52 -18.49
C GLU A 512 26.22 20.64 -19.19
N GLN A 513 27.04 19.60 -19.10
CA GLN A 513 28.33 19.49 -19.78
C GLN A 513 28.30 18.32 -20.75
N LYS A 514 28.70 18.55 -22.00
CA LYS A 514 28.82 17.50 -23.02
C LYS A 514 30.09 16.69 -22.78
N ALA A 515 29.95 15.42 -22.39
CA ALA A 515 31.07 14.55 -22.07
C ALA A 515 31.51 13.70 -23.28
N LEU A 516 30.60 12.86 -23.80
CA LEU A 516 30.86 11.86 -24.85
C LEU A 516 29.64 11.74 -25.80
N SER A 517 29.71 10.89 -26.82
CA SER A 517 28.61 10.66 -27.78
C SER A 517 28.50 9.19 -28.17
N GLN A 518 27.31 8.77 -28.60
CA GLN A 518 27.02 7.42 -29.10
C GLN A 518 27.41 6.26 -28.15
N LEU A 519 27.19 6.44 -26.85
CA LEU A 519 27.37 5.40 -25.84
C LEU A 519 26.03 4.96 -25.26
N SER A 520 25.99 3.75 -24.71
CA SER A 520 24.85 3.17 -24.01
C SER A 520 25.27 2.32 -22.80
N THR A 521 24.36 2.09 -21.87
CA THR A 521 24.54 1.36 -20.60
C THR A 521 25.73 1.85 -19.75
N PRO A 522 25.86 3.17 -19.48
CA PRO A 522 27.00 3.74 -18.76
C PRO A 522 27.10 3.23 -17.32
N LYS A 523 28.33 2.99 -16.85
CA LYS A 523 28.68 2.57 -15.47
C LYS A 523 29.96 3.29 -15.05
N MET A 524 29.96 3.95 -13.89
CA MET A 524 31.09 4.75 -13.40
C MET A 524 31.62 4.26 -12.05
N PHE A 525 32.93 4.07 -11.98
CA PHE A 525 33.63 3.63 -10.77
C PHE A 525 34.80 4.57 -10.48
N LYS A 526 35.05 4.87 -9.21
CA LYS A 526 36.21 5.67 -8.78
C LYS A 526 37.19 4.76 -8.06
N LEU A 527 38.47 4.86 -8.40
CA LEU A 527 39.56 4.14 -7.74
C LEU A 527 40.39 5.13 -6.91
N SER A 528 40.36 4.99 -5.59
CA SER A 528 41.07 5.91 -4.69
C SER A 528 42.59 5.80 -4.78
N THR A 529 43.15 4.63 -5.13
CA THR A 529 44.61 4.44 -5.25
C THR A 529 45.17 5.05 -6.53
N GLU A 530 44.38 5.09 -7.62
CA GLU A 530 44.72 5.81 -8.85
C GLU A 530 44.34 7.30 -8.74
N ASN A 531 44.73 7.99 -7.66
CA ASN A 531 44.50 9.43 -7.43
C ASN A 531 43.03 9.89 -7.58
N ASN A 532 42.06 9.08 -7.14
CA ASN A 532 40.61 9.33 -7.33
C ASN A 532 40.15 9.42 -8.81
N ARG A 533 40.90 8.81 -9.73
CA ARG A 533 40.52 8.61 -11.13
C ARG A 533 39.15 7.93 -11.24
N ILE A 534 38.34 8.41 -12.18
CA ILE A 534 37.05 7.84 -12.53
C ILE A 534 37.21 7.00 -13.81
N TYR A 535 36.69 5.79 -13.81
CA TYR A 535 36.56 4.90 -14.97
C TYR A 535 35.10 4.79 -15.38
N LEU A 536 34.84 4.93 -16.68
CA LEU A 536 33.53 4.76 -17.32
C LEU A 536 33.56 3.55 -18.24
N PHE A 537 32.63 2.62 -18.03
CA PHE A 537 32.37 1.48 -18.91
C PHE A 537 31.04 1.70 -19.64
N ALA A 538 31.00 1.41 -20.93
CA ALA A 538 29.81 1.55 -21.76
C ALA A 538 29.89 0.62 -22.99
N HIS A 539 28.82 0.58 -23.78
CA HIS A 539 28.84 0.04 -25.14
C HIS A 539 28.70 1.17 -26.16
N SER A 540 29.52 1.14 -27.21
CA SER A 540 29.42 2.04 -28.37
C SER A 540 28.20 1.73 -29.25
N SER A 541 27.90 2.60 -30.23
CA SER A 541 26.85 2.41 -31.23
C SER A 541 26.98 1.13 -32.08
N ASP A 542 28.19 0.57 -32.21
CA ASP A 542 28.46 -0.73 -32.83
C ASP A 542 28.60 -1.90 -31.82
N ASN A 543 28.08 -1.72 -30.60
CA ASN A 543 28.08 -2.69 -29.50
C ASN A 543 29.48 -3.26 -29.16
N LYS A 544 30.54 -2.45 -29.25
CA LYS A 544 31.84 -2.81 -28.66
C LYS A 544 31.88 -2.35 -27.20
N PHE A 545 32.48 -3.17 -26.35
CA PHE A 545 32.69 -2.81 -24.94
C PHE A 545 33.85 -1.83 -24.84
N VAL A 546 33.55 -0.60 -24.41
CA VAL A 546 34.49 0.53 -24.40
C VAL A 546 34.70 1.06 -22.99
N MET A 547 35.91 1.55 -22.73
CA MET A 547 36.32 2.07 -21.43
C MET A 547 37.03 3.41 -21.58
N PHE A 548 36.58 4.39 -20.78
CA PHE A 548 37.16 5.72 -20.70
C PHE A 548 37.62 5.98 -19.26
N PHE A 549 38.55 6.91 -19.08
CA PHE A 549 38.92 7.43 -17.76
C PHE A 549 38.94 8.95 -17.72
N SER A 550 38.83 9.50 -16.53
CA SER A 550 39.03 10.93 -16.23
C SER A 550 39.85 11.08 -14.95
N ASP A 551 40.90 11.89 -15.02
CA ASP A 551 41.74 12.28 -13.88
C ASP A 551 41.27 13.60 -13.23
N ASP A 552 40.32 14.32 -13.84
CA ASP A 552 39.95 15.71 -13.51
C ASP A 552 38.50 15.88 -13.04
N GLN A 553 37.93 14.81 -12.47
CA GLN A 553 36.55 14.69 -12.00
C GLN A 553 35.51 14.89 -13.13
N GLY A 554 35.70 14.15 -14.22
CA GLY A 554 34.73 14.00 -15.32
C GLY A 554 34.73 15.11 -16.37
N LYS A 555 35.62 16.10 -16.29
CA LYS A 555 35.65 17.24 -17.22
C LYS A 555 36.24 16.85 -18.57
N ASN A 556 37.33 16.07 -18.56
CA ASN A 556 37.93 15.48 -19.75
C ASN A 556 37.93 13.96 -19.64
N TRP A 557 37.60 13.30 -20.76
CA TRP A 557 37.56 11.85 -20.87
C TRP A 557 38.59 11.37 -21.90
N GLN A 558 39.48 10.48 -21.48
CA GLN A 558 40.44 9.81 -22.33
C GLN A 558 39.99 8.35 -22.54
N GLN A 559 39.98 7.87 -23.78
CA GLN A 559 39.69 6.47 -24.05
C GLN A 559 40.89 5.62 -23.61
N GLN A 560 40.69 4.69 -22.67
CA GLN A 560 41.66 3.62 -22.47
C GLN A 560 41.58 2.71 -23.72
N VAL A 561 42.72 2.18 -24.16
CA VAL A 561 42.80 1.18 -25.25
C VAL A 561 41.67 0.17 -25.12
N THR A 562 40.89 -0.01 -26.19
CA THR A 562 39.73 -0.90 -26.21
C THR A 562 40.12 -2.26 -25.61
N PRO A 563 39.46 -2.70 -24.51
CA PRO A 563 39.98 -3.75 -23.63
C PRO A 563 40.22 -5.11 -24.33
N PHE A 564 39.62 -5.30 -25.51
CA PHE A 564 39.85 -6.46 -26.38
C PHE A 564 40.14 -5.96 -27.79
N THR A 565 41.36 -6.19 -28.27
CA THR A 565 41.90 -5.61 -29.51
C THR A 565 41.52 -6.36 -30.80
N ASN A 566 40.51 -7.23 -30.76
CA ASN A 566 40.19 -8.17 -31.84
C ASN A 566 38.69 -8.44 -32.03
N ASN A 567 38.31 -8.85 -33.25
CA ASN A 567 36.94 -9.14 -33.68
C ASN A 567 36.37 -10.46 -33.11
N GLY A 568 36.29 -10.61 -31.79
CA GLY A 568 35.64 -11.76 -31.18
C GLY A 568 35.40 -11.65 -29.68
N HIS A 569 34.29 -12.22 -29.22
CA HIS A 569 33.93 -12.38 -27.80
C HIS A 569 33.84 -11.03 -27.04
N GLN A 570 33.16 -10.04 -27.61
CA GLN A 570 32.83 -8.81 -26.89
C GLN A 570 31.88 -9.12 -25.71
N PRO A 571 32.04 -8.48 -24.53
CA PRO A 571 31.02 -8.48 -23.49
C PRO A 571 29.69 -7.94 -23.99
N THR A 572 28.60 -8.56 -23.57
CA THR A 572 27.22 -8.13 -23.88
C THR A 572 26.47 -7.82 -22.58
N ASN A 573 25.98 -8.86 -21.89
CA ASN A 573 25.41 -8.74 -20.55
C ASN A 573 26.56 -8.69 -19.54
N SER A 574 26.99 -7.47 -19.18
CA SER A 574 28.07 -7.21 -18.23
C SER A 574 27.55 -6.79 -16.85
N TYR A 575 28.04 -7.45 -15.82
CA TYR A 575 27.82 -7.14 -14.40
C TYR A 575 29.17 -6.69 -13.84
N ILE A 576 29.24 -5.46 -13.33
CA ILE A 576 30.49 -4.80 -12.99
C ILE A 576 30.42 -4.28 -11.56
N ILE A 577 31.43 -4.62 -10.76
CA ILE A 577 31.59 -4.20 -9.37
C ILE A 577 33.01 -3.71 -9.15
N SER A 578 33.22 -2.82 -8.17
CA SER A 578 34.54 -2.35 -7.78
C SER A 578 34.69 -2.38 -6.27
N ASN A 579 35.92 -2.58 -5.79
CA ASN A 579 36.26 -2.40 -4.38
C ASN A 579 36.40 -0.91 -3.97
N GLY A 580 36.37 0.02 -4.94
CA GLY A 580 36.55 1.47 -4.74
C GLY A 580 38.00 1.92 -4.49
N LEU A 581 38.94 0.98 -4.42
CA LEU A 581 40.34 1.22 -4.12
C LEU A 581 41.16 1.22 -5.41
N ASP A 582 41.35 0.03 -5.99
CA ASP A 582 42.30 -0.27 -7.06
C ASP A 582 41.76 -1.24 -8.13
N ARG A 583 40.62 -1.90 -7.88
CA ARG A 583 40.15 -3.05 -8.67
C ARG A 583 38.68 -2.92 -9.11
N ILE A 584 38.41 -3.39 -10.32
CA ILE A 584 37.08 -3.46 -10.93
C ILE A 584 36.91 -4.84 -11.57
N ASP A 585 35.92 -5.62 -11.14
CA ASP A 585 35.65 -6.98 -11.61
C ASP A 585 34.46 -6.97 -12.57
N ILE A 586 34.56 -7.76 -13.65
CA ILE A 586 33.62 -7.78 -14.77
C ILE A 586 33.23 -9.24 -15.04
N LEU A 587 32.00 -9.59 -14.65
CA LEU A 587 31.35 -10.85 -15.00
C LEU A 587 30.51 -10.61 -16.27
N TYR A 588 30.68 -11.43 -17.31
CA TYR A 588 30.01 -11.19 -18.60
C TYR A 588 29.73 -12.44 -19.44
N THR A 589 28.82 -12.27 -20.39
CA THR A 589 28.54 -13.23 -21.49
C THR A 589 28.97 -12.64 -22.83
N THR A 590 29.26 -13.51 -23.81
CA THR A 590 29.91 -13.16 -25.09
C THR A 590 28.96 -13.16 -26.30
N GLU A 591 27.67 -13.38 -26.06
CA GLU A 591 26.62 -13.55 -27.07
C GLU A 591 25.44 -12.63 -26.69
N GLN A 592 24.74 -12.03 -27.66
CA GLN A 592 23.56 -11.18 -27.39
C GLN A 592 22.25 -11.97 -27.26
N ALA A 593 22.24 -13.27 -27.62
CA ALA A 593 21.04 -14.08 -27.63
C ALA A 593 20.51 -14.38 -26.21
N LYS A 594 19.19 -14.64 -26.08
CA LYS A 594 18.54 -15.08 -24.83
C LYS A 594 19.11 -16.38 -24.23
N HIS A 595 19.91 -17.12 -24.98
CA HIS A 595 20.64 -18.29 -24.50
C HIS A 595 22.10 -18.09 -24.87
N THR A 596 22.89 -17.63 -23.91
CA THR A 596 24.35 -17.58 -24.03
C THR A 596 24.92 -18.92 -23.56
N THR A 597 26.07 -19.33 -24.10
CA THR A 597 26.70 -20.64 -23.86
C THR A 597 27.70 -20.64 -22.71
N ASN A 598 28.36 -19.50 -22.46
CA ASN A 598 29.51 -19.37 -21.56
C ASN A 598 29.47 -18.07 -20.75
N LEU A 599 29.72 -18.18 -19.44
CA LEU A 599 29.87 -17.06 -18.51
C LEU A 599 31.35 -16.87 -18.17
N HIS A 600 31.86 -15.65 -18.30
CA HIS A 600 33.28 -15.32 -18.17
C HIS A 600 33.54 -14.27 -17.09
N HIS A 601 34.74 -14.31 -16.50
CA HIS A 601 35.20 -13.33 -15.52
C HIS A 601 36.62 -12.82 -15.83
N ILE A 602 36.78 -11.51 -15.71
CA ILE A 602 38.04 -10.76 -15.76
C ILE A 602 38.00 -9.65 -14.70
N TYR A 603 39.17 -9.15 -14.32
CA TYR A 603 39.25 -7.92 -13.53
C TYR A 603 40.25 -6.93 -14.11
N PHE A 604 40.04 -5.66 -13.80
CA PHE A 604 40.90 -4.52 -14.14
C PHE A 604 41.53 -3.99 -12.86
N GLN A 605 42.85 -3.79 -12.86
CA GLN A 605 43.62 -3.29 -11.73
C GLN A 605 44.90 -2.62 -12.25
N HIS A 606 45.35 -1.52 -11.64
CA HIS A 606 46.59 -0.82 -12.04
C HIS A 606 46.71 -0.58 -13.57
N ARG A 607 45.63 -0.11 -14.19
CA ARG A 607 45.50 0.15 -15.64
C ARG A 607 45.58 -1.07 -16.58
N GLN A 608 45.70 -2.29 -16.05
CA GLN A 608 45.86 -3.54 -16.78
C GLN A 608 44.66 -4.47 -16.57
N LEU A 609 44.31 -5.28 -17.58
CA LEU A 609 43.34 -6.37 -17.43
C LEU A 609 44.02 -7.68 -17.03
N TYR A 610 43.32 -8.47 -16.22
CA TYR A 610 43.72 -9.76 -15.70
C TYR A 610 42.58 -10.78 -15.81
N ASN A 611 42.93 -12.06 -15.91
CA ASN A 611 41.98 -13.15 -15.67
C ASN A 611 41.80 -13.41 -14.16
N SER A 612 40.94 -14.35 -13.78
CA SER A 612 40.64 -14.66 -12.37
C SER A 612 41.84 -15.22 -11.58
N TYR A 613 42.93 -15.58 -12.26
CA TYR A 613 44.14 -16.17 -11.69
C TYR A 613 45.31 -15.17 -11.63
N SER A 614 44.99 -13.87 -11.72
CA SER A 614 45.94 -12.75 -11.69
C SER A 614 46.98 -12.76 -12.82
N GLN A 615 46.70 -13.46 -13.93
CA GLN A 615 47.53 -13.40 -15.13
C GLN A 615 47.06 -12.25 -16.03
N PRO A 616 47.96 -11.38 -16.53
CA PRO A 616 47.58 -10.25 -17.36
C PRO A 616 47.08 -10.72 -18.74
N ILE A 617 46.04 -10.06 -19.25
CA ILE A 617 45.39 -10.40 -20.53
C ILE A 617 45.18 -9.16 -21.42
N ASN A 618 45.05 -9.39 -22.72
CA ASN A 618 44.76 -8.38 -23.76
C ASN A 618 43.62 -8.81 -24.71
N SER A 619 42.92 -9.90 -24.40
CA SER A 619 41.89 -10.51 -25.24
C SER A 619 40.82 -11.20 -24.41
N ALA A 620 39.56 -11.10 -24.84
CA ALA A 620 38.43 -11.78 -24.18
C ALA A 620 38.56 -13.31 -24.25
N LYS A 621 39.27 -13.85 -25.25
CA LYS A 621 39.59 -15.29 -25.34
C LYS A 621 40.46 -15.80 -24.18
N SER A 622 41.10 -14.90 -23.43
CA SER A 622 41.94 -15.22 -22.26
C SER A 622 41.22 -14.97 -20.93
N ALA A 623 39.93 -14.60 -20.97
CA ALA A 623 39.10 -14.49 -19.78
C ALA A 623 38.90 -15.86 -19.11
N THR A 624 38.70 -15.87 -17.79
CA THR A 624 38.40 -17.12 -17.09
C THR A 624 36.96 -17.51 -17.36
N LEU A 625 36.75 -18.74 -17.83
CA LEU A 625 35.44 -19.37 -17.86
C LEU A 625 34.96 -19.65 -16.42
N VAL A 626 33.80 -19.13 -16.05
CA VAL A 626 33.16 -19.32 -14.74
C VAL A 626 32.20 -20.50 -14.76
N ALA A 627 31.43 -20.62 -15.85
CA ALA A 627 30.41 -21.65 -16.02
C ALA A 627 30.05 -21.81 -17.51
N THR A 628 29.59 -23.01 -17.88
CA THR A 628 28.99 -23.31 -19.21
C THR A 628 27.52 -23.69 -19.06
N GLY A 629 26.72 -23.55 -20.11
CA GLY A 629 25.31 -23.98 -20.14
C GLY A 629 24.41 -23.01 -20.90
N LYS A 630 23.08 -23.15 -20.78
CA LYS A 630 22.14 -22.10 -21.21
C LYS A 630 21.78 -21.24 -20.01
N PHE A 631 22.26 -20.01 -19.98
CA PHE A 631 21.92 -19.04 -18.94
C PHE A 631 20.61 -18.31 -19.28
N ALA A 632 19.81 -18.00 -18.26
CA ALA A 632 18.77 -16.97 -18.35
C ALA A 632 19.40 -15.58 -18.16
N ALA A 633 18.68 -14.52 -18.51
CA ALA A 633 19.25 -13.18 -18.71
C ALA A 633 19.63 -12.40 -17.43
N ASN A 634 19.90 -13.06 -16.30
CA ASN A 634 20.23 -12.43 -15.02
C ASN A 634 21.35 -13.18 -14.26
N ALA A 635 22.33 -12.40 -13.78
CA ALA A 635 23.46 -12.82 -12.95
C ALA A 635 23.89 -11.67 -12.03
N ASP A 636 24.78 -11.93 -11.06
CA ASP A 636 25.41 -10.90 -10.22
C ASP A 636 26.80 -11.35 -9.70
N VAL A 637 27.62 -10.42 -9.20
CA VAL A 637 29.00 -10.65 -8.77
C VAL A 637 29.37 -9.87 -7.49
N SER A 638 30.02 -10.54 -6.54
CA SER A 638 30.48 -9.97 -5.26
C SER A 638 31.95 -10.29 -5.00
N LEU A 639 32.64 -9.37 -4.30
CA LEU A 639 34.08 -9.43 -4.02
C LEU A 639 34.43 -9.95 -2.62
N LYS A 640 33.44 -10.10 -1.73
CA LYS A 640 33.67 -10.24 -0.28
C LYS A 640 32.80 -11.34 0.35
N PRO A 641 33.37 -12.23 1.19
CA PRO A 641 34.79 -12.36 1.56
C PRO A 641 35.67 -13.08 0.51
N LYS A 642 35.06 -13.69 -0.50
CA LYS A 642 35.71 -14.27 -1.69
C LYS A 642 35.02 -13.73 -2.95
N LEU A 643 35.71 -13.80 -4.08
CA LEU A 643 35.11 -13.54 -5.39
C LEU A 643 34.06 -14.63 -5.68
N THR A 644 32.82 -14.18 -5.90
CA THR A 644 31.63 -15.01 -5.99
C THR A 644 30.70 -14.48 -7.08
N ALA A 645 30.09 -15.36 -7.85
CA ALA A 645 29.09 -15.03 -8.86
C ALA A 645 27.78 -15.82 -8.62
N THR A 646 26.64 -15.25 -9.00
CA THR A 646 25.36 -15.97 -9.08
C THR A 646 24.77 -15.84 -10.47
N TYR A 647 24.01 -16.85 -10.91
CA TYR A 647 23.36 -16.86 -12.21
C TYR A 647 22.27 -17.94 -12.26
N ILE A 648 21.30 -17.75 -13.17
CA ILE A 648 20.22 -18.70 -13.40
C ILE A 648 20.54 -19.52 -14.66
N LYS A 649 20.59 -20.84 -14.53
CA LYS A 649 21.11 -21.78 -15.54
C LYS A 649 20.15 -22.95 -15.77
N ARG A 650 19.98 -23.34 -17.04
CA ARG A 650 19.14 -24.47 -17.46
C ARG A 650 19.83 -25.79 -17.13
N LYS A 651 19.09 -26.69 -16.50
CA LYS A 651 19.47 -28.06 -16.16
C LYS A 651 19.25 -29.00 -17.36
N THR A 652 19.84 -30.19 -17.30
CA THR A 652 19.68 -31.25 -18.30
C THR A 652 18.23 -31.70 -18.50
N ASN A 653 17.41 -31.64 -17.45
CA ASN A 653 15.97 -31.93 -17.50
C ASN A 653 15.11 -30.75 -18.02
N GLY A 654 15.73 -29.69 -18.56
CA GLY A 654 15.05 -28.54 -19.18
C GLY A 654 14.54 -27.46 -18.21
N GLN A 655 14.49 -27.74 -16.91
CA GLN A 655 14.16 -26.75 -15.86
C GLN A 655 15.32 -25.76 -15.62
N TYR A 656 15.06 -24.68 -14.89
CA TYR A 656 16.05 -23.68 -14.49
C TYR A 656 16.26 -23.67 -12.98
N ALA A 657 17.50 -23.40 -12.57
CA ALA A 657 17.91 -23.30 -11.17
C ALA A 657 18.90 -22.14 -10.98
N LEU A 658 18.96 -21.64 -9.74
CA LEU A 658 19.93 -20.65 -9.28
C LEU A 658 21.21 -21.36 -8.82
N TYR A 659 22.34 -20.87 -9.33
CA TYR A 659 23.67 -21.34 -8.99
C TYR A 659 24.48 -20.23 -8.30
N LEU A 660 25.36 -20.66 -7.40
CA LEU A 660 26.40 -19.87 -6.76
C LEU A 660 27.76 -20.44 -7.20
N ALA A 661 28.60 -19.63 -7.81
CA ALA A 661 29.97 -19.99 -8.13
C ALA A 661 30.95 -19.22 -7.23
N ILE A 662 31.90 -19.91 -6.63
CA ILE A 662 32.93 -19.30 -5.77
C ILE A 662 34.31 -19.63 -6.33
N LEU A 663 35.19 -18.63 -6.44
CA LEU A 663 36.59 -18.83 -6.77
C LEU A 663 37.37 -19.28 -5.52
N SER A 664 38.04 -20.44 -5.60
CA SER A 664 38.98 -20.90 -4.57
C SER A 664 40.10 -21.71 -5.22
N ASN A 665 41.35 -21.54 -4.76
CA ASN A 665 42.52 -22.27 -5.25
C ASN A 665 42.63 -22.29 -6.80
N ASN A 666 42.46 -21.11 -7.42
CA ASN A 666 42.44 -20.91 -8.88
C ASN A 666 41.45 -21.79 -9.65
N ASN A 667 40.33 -22.17 -9.03
CA ASN A 667 39.22 -22.87 -9.69
C ASN A 667 37.88 -22.24 -9.28
N TRP A 668 36.95 -22.13 -10.22
CA TRP A 668 35.56 -21.79 -9.94
C TRP A 668 34.77 -23.07 -9.65
N THR A 669 34.06 -23.11 -8.52
CA THR A 669 33.19 -24.24 -8.15
C THR A 669 31.73 -23.80 -8.20
N GLU A 670 30.93 -24.42 -9.07
CA GLU A 670 29.48 -24.17 -9.16
C GLU A 670 28.69 -25.03 -8.14
N THR A 671 27.79 -24.41 -7.38
CA THR A 671 26.83 -25.08 -6.47
C THR A 671 25.40 -24.65 -6.82
N GLN A 672 24.48 -25.60 -7.01
CA GLN A 672 23.06 -25.31 -7.19
C GLN A 672 22.42 -25.01 -5.82
N ILE A 673 21.88 -23.80 -5.62
CA ILE A 673 21.39 -23.32 -4.30
C ILE A 673 19.86 -23.13 -4.22
N GLY A 674 19.16 -23.07 -5.36
CA GLY A 674 17.70 -22.93 -5.38
C GLY A 674 17.08 -23.26 -6.74
N PHE A 675 15.79 -23.54 -6.74
CA PHE A 675 15.00 -23.82 -7.94
C PHE A 675 14.35 -22.53 -8.50
N VAL A 676 14.17 -22.47 -9.83
CA VAL A 676 13.56 -21.30 -10.52
C VAL A 676 12.38 -21.71 -11.42
N GLY A 677 12.28 -22.98 -11.81
CA GLY A 677 11.13 -23.51 -12.54
C GLY A 677 11.32 -23.62 -14.04
N THR A 678 10.35 -23.12 -14.78
CA THR A 678 10.29 -23.16 -16.25
C THR A 678 11.06 -21.99 -16.89
N GLU A 679 11.23 -22.05 -18.21
CA GLU A 679 11.89 -21.02 -19.02
C GLU A 679 11.21 -19.64 -18.89
N ALA A 680 9.87 -19.59 -18.91
CA ALA A 680 9.11 -18.35 -18.74
C ALA A 680 9.25 -17.74 -17.32
N GLN A 681 9.39 -18.60 -16.30
CA GLN A 681 9.63 -18.15 -14.92
C GLN A 681 11.07 -17.60 -14.78
N ALA A 682 12.06 -18.31 -15.33
CA ALA A 682 13.46 -17.91 -15.36
C ALA A 682 13.71 -16.60 -16.14
N ASP A 683 12.97 -16.34 -17.21
CA ASP A 683 13.04 -15.09 -17.99
C ASP A 683 12.64 -13.84 -17.17
N THR A 684 11.85 -14.01 -16.09
CA THR A 684 11.45 -12.93 -15.18
C THR A 684 12.22 -12.93 -13.85
N ALA A 685 12.89 -14.03 -13.52
CA ALA A 685 13.61 -14.20 -12.27
C ALA A 685 14.96 -13.46 -12.28
N SER A 686 15.34 -12.83 -11.17
CA SER A 686 16.53 -11.97 -11.05
C SER A 686 17.15 -12.06 -9.65
N VAL A 687 18.45 -11.83 -9.51
CA VAL A 687 19.21 -12.10 -8.28
C VAL A 687 20.15 -10.93 -7.91
N ALA A 688 20.38 -10.72 -6.62
CA ALA A 688 21.43 -9.84 -6.09
C ALA A 688 22.15 -10.46 -4.89
N ILE A 689 23.47 -10.34 -4.84
CA ILE A 689 24.34 -10.81 -3.75
C ILE A 689 24.61 -9.66 -2.77
N HIS A 690 24.63 -9.94 -1.47
CA HIS A 690 24.97 -8.93 -0.47
C HIS A 690 26.46 -8.50 -0.59
N PRO A 691 26.78 -7.19 -0.79
CA PRO A 691 28.15 -6.75 -1.13
C PRO A 691 29.27 -7.00 -0.11
N ILE A 692 28.96 -7.51 1.08
CA ILE A 692 29.94 -7.89 2.12
C ILE A 692 29.82 -9.34 2.59
N ASN A 693 28.75 -10.04 2.23
CA ASN A 693 28.44 -11.39 2.69
C ASN A 693 27.97 -12.23 1.50
N ALA A 694 28.92 -12.79 0.74
CA ALA A 694 28.64 -13.63 -0.43
C ALA A 694 27.76 -14.86 -0.15
N ASN A 695 27.60 -15.26 1.12
CA ASN A 695 26.69 -16.34 1.53
C ASN A 695 25.23 -15.85 1.68
N SER A 696 24.96 -14.55 1.57
CA SER A 696 23.63 -13.95 1.67
C SER A 696 23.25 -13.28 0.36
N LEU A 697 22.08 -13.64 -0.18
CA LEU A 697 21.59 -13.17 -1.48
C LEU A 697 20.08 -13.14 -1.52
N VAL A 698 19.52 -12.42 -2.50
CA VAL A 698 18.08 -12.36 -2.74
C VAL A 698 17.74 -12.69 -4.19
N ILE A 699 16.77 -13.58 -4.40
CA ILE A 699 16.19 -13.88 -5.71
C ILE A 699 14.73 -13.42 -5.78
N SER A 700 14.39 -12.69 -6.85
CA SER A 700 13.05 -12.52 -7.40
C SER A 700 12.68 -13.75 -8.22
N THR A 701 11.59 -14.44 -7.90
CA THR A 701 11.12 -15.63 -8.64
C THR A 701 9.62 -15.88 -8.46
N GLN A 702 8.97 -16.49 -9.46
CA GLN A 702 7.57 -16.94 -9.41
C GLN A 702 7.40 -18.33 -8.76
N VAL A 703 8.47 -18.92 -8.22
CA VAL A 703 8.52 -20.30 -7.72
C VAL A 703 9.27 -20.34 -6.40
N HIS A 704 8.76 -21.07 -5.41
CA HIS A 704 9.41 -21.19 -4.10
C HIS A 704 10.78 -21.91 -4.24
N PRO A 705 11.93 -21.27 -3.92
CA PRO A 705 13.25 -21.81 -4.28
C PRO A 705 13.63 -23.17 -3.67
N HIS A 706 13.05 -23.52 -2.52
CA HIS A 706 13.29 -24.78 -1.82
C HIS A 706 12.23 -25.85 -2.16
N GLU A 707 10.97 -25.57 -1.82
CA GLU A 707 9.79 -26.43 -2.00
C GLU A 707 9.25 -26.56 -3.45
N GLN A 708 9.76 -25.77 -4.40
CA GLN A 708 9.57 -25.93 -5.85
C GLN A 708 8.15 -25.70 -6.42
N TYR A 709 7.15 -25.39 -5.60
CA TYR A 709 5.81 -25.03 -6.08
C TYR A 709 5.77 -23.62 -6.71
N THR A 710 4.91 -23.43 -7.71
CA THR A 710 4.68 -22.11 -8.34
C THR A 710 3.77 -21.26 -7.44
N LEU A 711 4.13 -19.99 -7.28
CA LEU A 711 3.46 -19.04 -6.39
C LEU A 711 2.14 -18.54 -7.00
N ALA A 712 1.21 -18.13 -6.13
CA ALA A 712 -0.09 -17.63 -6.54
C ALA A 712 0.01 -16.46 -7.54
N ASN A 713 -0.97 -16.39 -8.46
CA ASN A 713 -1.11 -15.36 -9.48
C ASN A 713 0.08 -15.20 -10.46
N ASN A 714 1.05 -16.13 -10.46
CA ASN A 714 2.30 -16.05 -11.25
C ASN A 714 3.06 -14.73 -11.05
N LYS A 715 3.03 -14.16 -9.83
CA LYS A 715 3.74 -12.92 -9.48
C LYS A 715 5.07 -13.23 -8.78
N ASN A 716 6.16 -12.65 -9.28
CA ASN A 716 7.49 -12.78 -8.68
C ASN A 716 7.50 -12.28 -7.24
N GLN A 717 8.11 -13.04 -6.35
CA GLN A 717 8.35 -12.69 -4.95
C GLN A 717 9.87 -12.72 -4.66
N LEU A 718 10.33 -11.93 -3.69
CA LEU A 718 11.72 -11.99 -3.24
C LEU A 718 11.90 -13.03 -2.13
N PHE A 719 12.99 -13.80 -2.21
CA PHE A 719 13.43 -14.75 -1.20
C PHE A 719 14.88 -14.47 -0.81
N LYS A 720 15.15 -14.35 0.50
CA LYS A 720 16.51 -14.31 1.06
C LYS A 720 17.03 -15.75 1.17
N ALA A 721 18.21 -15.98 0.62
CA ALA A 721 18.98 -17.20 0.83
C ALA A 721 20.12 -16.90 1.82
N GLN A 722 20.31 -17.81 2.78
CA GLN A 722 21.51 -17.88 3.59
C GLN A 722 22.19 -19.23 3.31
N VAL A 723 23.29 -19.18 2.58
CA VAL A 723 24.02 -20.34 2.06
C VAL A 723 25.01 -20.81 3.12
N ASN A 724 24.79 -22.01 3.65
CA ASN A 724 25.68 -22.69 4.58
C ASN A 724 26.47 -23.78 3.84
N GLN A 725 27.38 -24.49 4.52
CA GLN A 725 28.21 -25.52 3.88
C GLN A 725 27.43 -26.77 3.45
N THR A 726 26.29 -27.05 4.08
CA THR A 726 25.47 -28.26 3.90
C THR A 726 24.11 -28.00 3.25
N GLU A 727 23.59 -26.78 3.35
CA GLU A 727 22.24 -26.42 2.92
C GLU A 727 22.15 -24.92 2.58
N THR A 728 21.10 -24.52 1.86
CA THR A 728 20.72 -23.10 1.73
C THR A 728 19.39 -22.90 2.45
N GLN A 729 19.42 -22.09 3.51
CA GLN A 729 18.23 -21.70 4.24
C GLN A 729 17.51 -20.59 3.48
N TRP A 730 16.19 -20.73 3.31
CA TRP A 730 15.39 -19.85 2.47
C TRP A 730 14.30 -19.16 3.32
N GLN A 731 14.22 -17.82 3.22
CA GLN A 731 13.19 -17.00 3.84
C GLN A 731 12.48 -16.19 2.76
N GLN A 732 11.17 -16.38 2.59
CA GLN A 732 10.37 -15.52 1.73
C GLN A 732 10.25 -14.12 2.35
N LEU A 733 10.72 -13.10 1.64
CA LEU A 733 10.67 -11.69 2.07
C LEU A 733 9.37 -10.99 1.60
N THR A 734 8.69 -11.54 0.60
CA THR A 734 7.52 -10.88 -0.03
C THR A 734 6.36 -11.83 -0.25
N PHE A 735 5.15 -11.33 0.03
CA PHE A 735 3.90 -12.07 -0.06
C PHE A 735 2.82 -11.20 -0.75
N ASP A 736 3.20 -10.51 -1.83
CA ASP A 736 2.34 -9.56 -2.57
C ASP A 736 1.62 -10.29 -3.72
N PRO A 737 0.30 -10.52 -3.64
CA PRO A 737 -0.45 -11.24 -4.67
C PRO A 737 -0.82 -10.36 -5.88
N VAL A 738 -0.53 -9.06 -5.84
CA VAL A 738 -0.96 -8.06 -6.85
C VAL A 738 0.21 -7.66 -7.75
N PHE A 739 1.36 -7.33 -7.17
CA PHE A 739 2.49 -6.74 -7.89
C PHE A 739 3.68 -7.69 -7.96
N ASN A 740 4.28 -7.85 -9.15
CA ASN A 740 5.57 -8.53 -9.27
C ASN A 740 6.64 -7.76 -8.48
N GLN A 741 7.43 -8.48 -7.67
CA GLN A 741 8.58 -7.96 -6.93
C GLN A 741 9.84 -8.33 -7.71
N LEU A 742 10.33 -7.42 -8.54
CA LEU A 742 11.34 -7.65 -9.59
C LEU A 742 12.67 -6.95 -9.29
N ASN A 743 13.73 -7.40 -9.95
CA ASN A 743 15.01 -6.68 -10.07
C ASN A 743 15.57 -6.20 -8.71
N PRO A 744 15.77 -7.12 -7.73
CA PRO A 744 16.41 -6.80 -6.46
C PRO A 744 17.85 -6.34 -6.68
N LYS A 745 18.33 -5.37 -5.89
CA LYS A 745 19.69 -4.83 -5.94
C LYS A 745 20.11 -4.28 -4.57
N PHE A 746 21.41 -4.29 -4.30
CA PHE A 746 22.00 -3.55 -3.19
C PHE A 746 22.60 -2.22 -3.64
N SER A 747 22.60 -1.24 -2.74
CA SER A 747 23.32 0.02 -2.95
C SER A 747 24.84 -0.18 -2.97
N THR A 748 25.54 0.51 -3.89
CA THR A 748 27.01 0.54 -3.91
C THR A 748 27.55 1.63 -2.97
N GLY A 749 28.74 1.45 -2.38
CA GLY A 749 29.39 2.48 -1.57
C GLY A 749 29.46 2.16 -0.07
N SER A 750 29.20 3.15 0.79
CA SER A 750 29.50 3.07 2.24
C SER A 750 28.39 2.49 3.12
N MET A 751 27.23 2.17 2.54
CA MET A 751 26.09 1.55 3.23
C MET A 751 25.37 0.61 2.27
N PHE A 752 24.78 -0.45 2.83
CA PHE A 752 24.05 -1.47 2.08
C PHE A 752 22.61 -1.53 2.58
N SER A 753 21.66 -1.41 1.66
CA SER A 753 20.25 -1.72 1.88
C SER A 753 19.69 -2.34 0.61
N LEU A 754 18.63 -3.14 0.75
CA LEU A 754 18.04 -3.87 -0.36
C LEU A 754 16.96 -3.01 -1.02
N PHE A 755 17.08 -2.82 -2.32
CA PHE A 755 16.11 -2.15 -3.18
C PHE A 755 15.54 -3.13 -4.21
N TRP A 756 14.34 -2.88 -4.72
CA TRP A 756 13.73 -3.65 -5.81
C TRP A 756 12.62 -2.84 -6.50
N LEU A 757 12.08 -3.37 -7.60
CA LEU A 757 10.89 -2.84 -8.27
C LEU A 757 9.64 -3.60 -7.80
N SER A 758 8.58 -2.87 -7.46
CA SER A 758 7.24 -3.43 -7.22
C SER A 758 6.28 -2.94 -8.29
N GLY A 759 5.73 -3.86 -9.08
CA GLY A 759 4.77 -3.56 -10.14
C GLY A 759 5.02 -4.36 -11.41
N ASP A 760 4.31 -4.04 -12.48
CA ASP A 760 4.34 -4.82 -13.72
C ASP A 760 5.15 -4.12 -14.84
N ILE A 761 5.92 -4.93 -15.57
CA ILE A 761 6.69 -4.53 -16.75
C ILE A 761 6.08 -5.24 -17.95
N THR A 762 5.63 -4.48 -18.94
CA THR A 762 5.15 -5.01 -20.22
C THR A 762 5.87 -4.34 -21.38
N ASN A 763 5.63 -4.77 -22.62
CA ASN A 763 6.38 -4.32 -23.79
C ASN A 763 6.31 -2.78 -23.96
N ASN A 764 7.42 -2.12 -23.60
CA ASN A 764 7.63 -0.66 -23.58
C ASN A 764 6.81 0.15 -22.56
N THR A 765 6.06 -0.46 -21.63
CA THR A 765 5.43 0.29 -20.52
C THR A 765 5.80 -0.29 -19.15
N TYR A 766 6.15 0.62 -18.23
CA TYR A 766 6.60 0.30 -16.88
C TYR A 766 5.61 0.88 -15.88
N GLN A 767 4.87 0.02 -15.19
CA GLN A 767 4.03 0.38 -14.05
C GLN A 767 4.67 -0.20 -12.79
N THR A 768 5.89 0.25 -12.51
CA THR A 768 6.72 -0.15 -11.37
C THR A 768 7.06 1.05 -10.49
N ASP A 769 7.10 0.81 -9.18
CA ASP A 769 7.65 1.71 -8.18
C ASP A 769 8.96 1.12 -7.62
N ILE A 770 9.92 1.96 -7.24
CA ILE A 770 11.13 1.51 -6.52
C ILE A 770 10.82 1.48 -5.01
N LEU A 771 11.11 0.35 -4.38
CA LEU A 771 11.03 0.15 -2.94
C LEU A 771 12.41 -0.14 -2.33
N MET A 772 12.55 0.04 -1.01
CA MET A 772 13.75 -0.28 -0.22
C MET A 772 13.38 -0.90 1.14
N SER A 773 14.24 -1.73 1.72
CA SER A 773 14.24 -2.04 3.16
C SER A 773 15.64 -1.95 3.78
N GLU A 774 15.69 -1.52 5.03
CA GLU A 774 16.89 -1.38 5.88
C GLU A 774 17.21 -2.62 6.72
N GLN A 775 16.28 -3.59 6.79
CA GLN A 775 16.36 -4.75 7.69
C GLN A 775 17.11 -5.95 7.07
N TYR A 776 18.09 -5.70 6.19
CA TYR A 776 18.76 -6.75 5.42
C TYR A 776 20.12 -7.16 6.00
#